data_AF-W7BRH2-F1
#
_entry.id   AF-W7BRH2-F1
#
_cell.length_a   1.000
_cell.length_b   1.000
_cell.length_c   1.000
_cell.angle_alpha   90.00
_cell.angle_beta   90.00
_cell.angle_gamma   90.00
#
_symmetry.space_group_name_H-M   'P 1'
#
loop_
_entity.id
_entity.type
_entity.pdbx_description
1 polymer ?
#
loop_
_entity_poly.entity_id
_entity_poly.type
_entity_poly.pdbx_seq_one_letter_code
_entity_poly.pdbx_strand_id
1 'polypeptide(L)'
;MLNKSLKLFLASAMVLTSISTLPVSSLANEGITNPSVDAVGVYVSDWATFKSELQNTTTTDIYLQADLKMEGADFSIAVDEKNIHGEGYSLDMNTRNIRVTKANATTSINNITIKNSGTSGFLWRTIAGTHTINNVTGEGNRAFASLDAGSIIFQGTNNITQLSGNTNYNVWAKNIAVESGADVTITGGGTARTRGALHTASGSVLTVAKDAKLVVSSTTGQAIRLDKVNFTNNGYVQATSNNDAIATYDASTTTINSGATLDLVSTSTSVQGAMFYNSSLFVKSGATLIAKSQGSSSTLTTGKELVIEEGANFSITNTRNGALGSEAAATTMVINSTIGISTWERAKTTLEEPKFSYQGPLETKFTLSGYAGPKQTNLVTDNADIKTNFDTSKIGRIEGGYFVKDPKQIEAEDKARVAVNNLFTSQNPANDAKTGLTQAEIDAAQVLVDEVTDPKTKAALQADIDKAQQQVDALIAAEKAAIEKAAQDKARAAVNDLFAGKNPTGDAKTGLTQAEIDAAQALIDEVTDPTKKAELQADLNKAQQQLDAANAAELDAQNKAREAVNNLFANQDPTGDAKTGLTQAEIDAAQVLIDKVTDPAKKAALQADLDKAQAKLDADKSAEQAAQDKARAAVNALFANQDPTGDAKTGLTQAEIDAAQVLIDKVTDPTKKAALQADLNKAQDQLDAANAAELAAQNKAQEAVNNLFANQDPTGDAKTGLTQAEIDAAQALIDKVTDPAKKAALQAELNKAQDQLDAANVAELAAQNKAQEAVNNLFAGQNPTGDAKTGLTQAEIDAAQALIDKVTDPAKKAALQAELNKAQDQLDAANAAELAAQNKAQEAVNNLFANQDPTGDAKTGLTQAEIDAAQALIDKVTDPAKKAELQAELNKAQAQLDADKAAQDKAREAVNNLFAGQNPTGDLKTGLTQAEIDAAQVLIDKVTDPAKKAALQADLDKAQAKLDADKSAEQAAQDKARAAVNALFANQDPTGDAKTGLTQAEIDAAQALIDKSNRSNEKKQ
;
A
#
# COMPACT_ATOMS: atom_id res chain seq x y z
N MET A 1 10.81 23.55 -29.01
CA MET A 1 11.36 24.92 -29.16
C MET A 1 12.47 24.91 -30.21
N LEU A 2 12.48 25.94 -31.06
CA LEU A 2 13.49 26.36 -32.06
C LEU A 2 13.84 25.45 -33.28
N ASN A 3 12.94 25.48 -34.26
CA ASN A 3 13.09 26.00 -35.65
C ASN A 3 14.43 25.91 -36.43
N LYS A 4 14.40 25.14 -37.54
CA LYS A 4 14.67 25.49 -38.98
C LYS A 4 15.26 24.27 -39.70
N SER A 5 14.58 23.53 -40.56
CA SER A 5 13.97 23.82 -41.88
C SER A 5 14.71 23.07 -43.00
N LEU A 6 14.13 21.92 -43.38
CA LEU A 6 13.51 21.70 -44.70
C LEU A 6 14.37 21.22 -45.90
N LYS A 7 14.04 19.97 -46.32
CA LYS A 7 13.94 19.41 -47.71
C LYS A 7 15.25 19.11 -48.48
N LEU A 8 15.35 18.10 -49.34
CA LEU A 8 14.54 16.92 -49.71
C LEU A 8 15.33 16.14 -50.79
N PHE A 9 15.36 14.82 -50.68
CA PHE A 9 15.43 13.78 -51.72
C PHE A 9 16.67 13.60 -52.63
N LEU A 10 17.25 12.41 -52.46
CA LEU A 10 17.57 11.35 -53.44
C LEU A 10 18.32 11.74 -54.73
N ALA A 11 19.55 11.22 -54.88
CA ALA A 11 19.79 10.00 -55.67
C ALA A 11 21.28 9.57 -55.61
N SER A 12 21.48 8.25 -55.46
CA SER A 12 22.68 7.47 -55.82
C SER A 12 23.97 7.67 -55.01
N ALA A 13 24.03 7.02 -53.85
CA ALA A 13 25.29 6.68 -53.17
C ALA A 13 25.72 5.26 -53.57
N MET A 14 26.71 5.15 -54.46
CA MET A 14 27.66 4.03 -54.48
C MET A 14 28.60 4.24 -53.28
N VAL A 15 28.67 3.26 -52.38
CA VAL A 15 29.71 3.16 -51.35
C VAL A 15 30.51 1.90 -51.70
N LEU A 16 31.77 2.02 -52.14
CA LEU A 16 32.98 1.92 -51.30
C LEU A 16 33.02 0.56 -50.57
N THR A 17 33.97 -0.36 -50.76
CA THR A 17 35.42 -0.26 -50.48
C THR A 17 36.02 -1.66 -50.55
N SER A 18 37.34 -1.77 -50.78
CA SER A 18 38.29 -2.35 -49.79
C SER A 18 39.60 -2.77 -50.48
N ILE A 19 40.73 -2.26 -49.99
CA ILE A 19 42.00 -2.92 -49.58
C ILE A 19 42.78 -1.81 -48.82
N SER A 20 42.74 -1.69 -47.49
CA SER A 20 43.50 -2.39 -46.44
C SER A 20 45.04 -2.19 -46.44
N THR A 21 45.50 -1.66 -45.30
CA THR A 21 46.82 -1.76 -44.63
C THR A 21 47.98 -0.82 -45.01
N LEU A 22 48.27 0.09 -44.07
CA LEU A 22 49.59 0.64 -43.74
C LEU A 22 50.30 -0.32 -42.74
N PRO A 23 51.64 -0.31 -42.64
CA PRO A 23 52.23 0.48 -41.56
C PRO A 23 53.49 1.28 -41.93
N VAL A 24 53.43 2.51 -41.42
CA VAL A 24 54.45 3.48 -41.03
C VAL A 24 55.78 2.91 -40.51
N SER A 25 56.89 3.36 -41.08
CA SER A 25 58.12 3.87 -40.42
C SER A 25 59.10 4.24 -41.56
N SER A 26 59.66 5.44 -41.70
CA SER A 26 60.33 6.28 -40.70
C SER A 26 60.18 7.76 -41.02
N LEU A 27 59.80 8.53 -40.01
CA LEU A 27 60.02 9.98 -39.93
C LEU A 27 61.52 10.29 -39.86
N ALA A 28 62.00 11.12 -40.78
CA ALA A 28 63.17 11.99 -40.63
C ALA A 28 62.86 13.20 -41.52
N ASN A 29 62.16 14.23 -41.04
CA ASN A 29 62.63 15.26 -40.10
C ASN A 29 63.97 15.88 -40.50
N GLU A 30 63.98 16.66 -41.57
CA GLU A 30 64.92 17.78 -41.72
C GLU A 30 64.18 19.04 -42.19
N GLY A 31 63.86 19.89 -41.21
CA GLY A 31 64.08 21.33 -41.32
C GLY A 31 63.21 22.15 -42.26
N ILE A 32 61.89 22.19 -42.04
CA ILE A 32 61.16 23.43 -42.39
C ILE A 32 61.46 24.45 -41.28
N THR A 33 62.53 25.21 -41.45
CA THR A 33 62.64 26.52 -40.80
C THR A 33 61.60 27.42 -41.42
N ASN A 34 60.49 27.56 -40.71
CA ASN A 34 59.46 28.58 -40.80
C ASN A 34 59.96 29.88 -41.45
N PRO A 35 59.55 30.24 -42.69
CA PRO A 35 59.57 31.63 -43.08
C PRO A 35 58.40 32.28 -42.37
N SER A 36 58.76 33.26 -41.54
CA SER A 36 57.89 34.32 -41.06
C SER A 36 56.76 34.60 -42.05
N VAL A 37 55.54 34.40 -41.55
CA VAL A 37 54.35 35.24 -41.76
C VAL A 37 54.63 36.43 -42.67
N ASP A 38 53.86 36.50 -43.77
CA ASP A 38 53.68 37.63 -44.72
C ASP A 38 54.08 37.39 -46.18
N ALA A 39 54.06 36.15 -46.69
CA ALA A 39 54.02 35.90 -48.13
C ALA A 39 52.59 35.52 -48.56
N VAL A 40 51.79 36.54 -48.84
CA VAL A 40 50.46 36.40 -49.46
C VAL A 40 50.67 35.87 -50.86
N GLY A 41 50.50 34.57 -51.07
CA GLY A 41 50.42 34.01 -52.42
C GLY A 41 49.30 34.72 -53.18
N VAL A 42 49.62 35.30 -54.35
CA VAL A 42 48.63 36.05 -55.13
C VAL A 42 48.11 35.18 -56.27
N TYR A 43 46.79 35.02 -56.34
CA TYR A 43 46.12 34.37 -57.45
C TYR A 43 45.85 35.36 -58.58
N VAL A 44 46.23 35.00 -59.80
CA VAL A 44 46.10 35.88 -60.98
C VAL A 44 45.44 35.16 -62.14
N SER A 45 44.48 35.82 -62.78
CA SER A 45 43.69 35.29 -63.90
C SER A 45 43.83 36.11 -65.19
N ASP A 46 44.63 37.19 -65.17
CA ASP A 46 44.92 38.03 -66.32
C ASP A 46 46.39 38.51 -66.35
N TRP A 47 46.86 38.91 -67.55
CA TRP A 47 48.25 39.33 -67.75
C TRP A 47 48.64 40.61 -67.02
N ALA A 48 47.74 41.58 -66.92
CA ALA A 48 48.06 42.86 -66.29
C ALA A 48 48.36 42.65 -64.79
N THR A 49 47.54 41.84 -64.13
CA THR A 49 47.74 41.45 -62.73
C THR A 49 49.00 40.62 -62.56
N PHE A 50 49.23 39.59 -63.40
CA PHE A 50 50.47 38.79 -63.35
C PHE A 50 51.74 39.65 -63.52
N LYS A 51 51.74 40.59 -64.48
CA LYS A 51 52.88 41.51 -64.68
C LYS A 51 53.12 42.39 -63.46
N SER A 52 52.07 42.95 -62.88
CA SER A 52 52.16 43.79 -61.68
C SER A 52 52.79 43.01 -60.51
N GLU A 53 52.31 41.80 -60.26
CA GLU A 53 52.82 40.96 -59.17
C GLU A 53 54.25 40.45 -59.43
N LEU A 54 54.61 40.21 -60.68
CA LEU A 54 55.98 39.84 -61.03
C LEU A 54 56.97 40.99 -60.77
N GLN A 55 56.52 42.25 -60.88
CA GLN A 55 57.29 43.45 -60.56
C GLN A 55 57.22 43.84 -59.08
N ASN A 56 56.24 43.32 -58.34
CA ASN A 56 56.09 43.57 -56.92
C ASN A 56 57.26 42.96 -56.15
N THR A 57 57.98 43.79 -55.40
CA THR A 57 59.16 43.35 -54.65
C THR A 57 58.82 42.52 -53.41
N THR A 58 57.57 42.58 -52.95
CA THR A 58 57.08 41.88 -51.75
C THR A 58 56.40 40.54 -52.06
N THR A 59 55.76 40.41 -53.22
CA THR A 59 55.09 39.16 -53.63
C THR A 59 56.11 38.08 -53.95
N THR A 60 56.23 37.01 -53.18
CA THR A 60 57.15 35.90 -53.51
C THR A 60 56.50 34.85 -54.39
N ASP A 61 55.21 34.57 -54.17
CA ASP A 61 54.49 33.46 -54.79
C ASP A 61 53.30 33.96 -55.64
N ILE A 62 53.25 33.53 -56.89
CA ILE A 62 52.22 33.91 -57.85
C ILE A 62 51.56 32.63 -58.40
N TYR A 63 50.24 32.50 -58.25
CA TYR A 63 49.45 31.34 -58.66
C TYR A 63 48.57 31.69 -59.85
N LEU A 64 48.72 30.96 -60.96
CA LEU A 64 47.86 31.15 -62.13
C LEU A 64 46.47 30.53 -61.93
N GLN A 65 45.45 31.22 -62.40
CA GLN A 65 44.05 30.75 -62.45
C GLN A 65 43.47 30.71 -63.87
N ALA A 66 44.26 31.11 -64.87
CA ALA A 66 43.88 31.08 -66.28
C ALA A 66 45.13 31.03 -67.15
N ASP A 67 44.94 30.59 -68.41
CA ASP A 67 45.95 30.78 -69.46
C ASP A 67 46.20 32.27 -69.68
N LEU A 68 47.48 32.67 -69.65
CA LEU A 68 47.91 34.05 -69.82
C LEU A 68 48.66 34.23 -71.14
N LYS A 69 48.52 35.41 -71.73
CA LYS A 69 49.31 35.86 -72.87
C LYS A 69 49.99 37.18 -72.57
N MET A 70 51.30 37.24 -72.79
CA MET A 70 52.09 38.45 -72.62
C MET A 70 51.66 39.53 -73.62
N GLU A 71 51.15 40.64 -73.08
CA GLU A 71 50.85 41.87 -73.81
C GLU A 71 51.90 42.96 -73.51
N GLY A 72 52.31 43.68 -74.55
CA GLY A 72 53.30 44.76 -74.46
C GLY A 72 54.74 44.34 -74.76
N ALA A 73 55.69 45.22 -74.42
CA ALA A 73 57.11 45.04 -74.67
C ALA A 73 57.82 44.22 -73.57
N ASP A 74 59.02 43.73 -73.88
CA ASP A 74 59.97 43.15 -72.92
C ASP A 74 60.13 44.07 -71.70
N PHE A 75 60.29 43.49 -70.52
CA PHE A 75 60.54 44.24 -69.30
C PHE A 75 61.47 43.48 -68.36
N SER A 76 61.86 44.14 -67.27
CA SER A 76 62.77 43.58 -66.28
C SER A 76 62.12 43.54 -64.90
N ILE A 77 62.55 42.57 -64.10
CA ILE A 77 62.20 42.44 -62.69
C ILE A 77 63.47 42.46 -61.84
N ALA A 78 63.42 43.17 -60.72
CA ALA A 78 64.51 43.32 -59.77
C ALA A 78 64.06 42.81 -58.40
N VAL A 79 64.13 41.50 -58.22
CA VAL A 79 63.53 40.75 -57.11
C VAL A 79 64.55 39.78 -56.55
N ASP A 80 64.52 39.54 -55.23
CA ASP A 80 65.36 38.50 -54.60
C ASP A 80 64.82 37.11 -54.94
N GLU A 81 63.51 36.94 -54.76
CA GLU A 81 62.82 35.68 -54.98
C GLU A 81 61.51 35.90 -55.76
N LYS A 82 61.24 35.00 -56.71
CA LYS A 82 59.93 34.85 -57.36
C LYS A 82 59.65 33.40 -57.70
N ASN A 83 58.52 32.89 -57.19
CA ASN A 83 58.00 31.56 -57.41
C ASN A 83 56.69 31.67 -58.20
N ILE A 84 56.67 31.08 -59.38
CA ILE A 84 55.51 31.10 -60.27
C ILE A 84 54.93 29.69 -60.30
N HIS A 85 53.73 29.56 -59.73
CA HIS A 85 52.94 28.35 -59.69
C HIS A 85 51.92 28.41 -60.83
N GLY A 86 52.16 27.64 -61.88
CA GLY A 86 51.32 27.64 -63.07
C GLY A 86 50.01 26.90 -62.91
N GLU A 87 49.87 26.02 -61.91
CA GLU A 87 48.64 25.23 -61.67
C GLU A 87 48.10 24.50 -62.92
N GLY A 88 48.98 24.16 -63.87
CA GLY A 88 48.65 23.53 -65.15
C GLY A 88 48.29 24.50 -66.27
N TYR A 89 48.17 25.80 -66.00
CA TYR A 89 47.91 26.83 -67.00
C TYR A 89 49.14 27.14 -67.86
N SER A 90 48.90 27.81 -68.98
CA SER A 90 49.92 28.25 -69.92
C SER A 90 50.20 29.75 -69.84
N LEU A 91 51.45 30.13 -70.09
CA LEU A 91 51.91 31.49 -70.28
C LEU A 91 52.52 31.61 -71.69
N ASP A 92 51.78 32.21 -72.61
CA ASP A 92 52.28 32.58 -73.94
C ASP A 92 53.09 33.87 -73.86
N MET A 93 54.41 33.75 -74.00
CA MET A 93 55.36 34.85 -73.96
C MET A 93 55.33 35.72 -75.22
N ASN A 94 54.58 35.36 -76.26
CA ASN A 94 54.35 36.18 -77.46
C ASN A 94 55.66 36.66 -78.13
N THR A 95 56.69 35.82 -78.14
CA THR A 95 58.06 36.04 -78.64
C THR A 95 58.86 37.14 -77.92
N ARG A 96 58.44 37.49 -76.70
CA ARG A 96 59.06 38.48 -75.83
C ARG A 96 59.91 37.84 -74.74
N ASN A 97 60.66 38.67 -74.01
CA ASN A 97 61.53 38.24 -72.93
C ASN A 97 61.22 39.00 -71.63
N ILE A 98 61.46 38.34 -70.49
CA ILE A 98 61.47 38.94 -69.16
C ILE A 98 62.84 38.74 -68.57
N ARG A 99 63.51 39.83 -68.17
CA ARG A 99 64.87 39.81 -67.64
C ARG A 99 64.87 39.89 -66.11
N VAL A 100 65.65 39.03 -65.45
CA VAL A 100 65.97 39.16 -64.02
C VAL A 100 67.28 39.93 -63.87
N THR A 101 67.26 41.08 -63.19
CA THR A 101 68.43 41.99 -63.09
C THR A 101 69.11 41.98 -61.73
N LYS A 102 68.53 41.34 -60.72
CA LYS A 102 69.14 41.23 -59.38
C LYS A 102 70.06 40.03 -59.30
N ALA A 103 71.29 40.24 -58.83
CA ALA A 103 72.28 39.19 -58.67
C ALA A 103 71.86 38.25 -57.53
N ASN A 104 72.19 36.97 -57.69
CA ASN A 104 71.86 35.88 -56.76
C ASN A 104 70.36 35.66 -56.57
N ALA A 105 69.51 36.24 -57.43
CA ALA A 105 68.07 36.01 -57.37
C ALA A 105 67.73 34.53 -57.57
N THR A 106 66.78 34.04 -56.78
CA THR A 106 66.20 32.71 -56.89
C THR A 106 64.84 32.83 -57.58
N THR A 107 64.67 32.13 -58.70
CA THR A 107 63.37 32.09 -59.35
C THR A 107 62.93 30.66 -59.56
N SER A 108 61.66 30.36 -59.34
CA SER A 108 61.09 29.06 -59.65
C SER A 108 59.90 29.17 -60.58
N ILE A 109 59.78 28.20 -61.49
CA ILE A 109 58.58 27.94 -62.25
C ILE A 109 58.14 26.51 -61.98
N ASN A 110 56.87 26.37 -61.62
CA ASN A 110 56.29 25.11 -61.22
C ASN A 110 54.99 24.86 -61.98
N ASN A 111 54.80 23.65 -62.54
CA ASN A 111 53.52 23.19 -63.10
C ASN A 111 52.92 24.17 -64.13
N ILE A 112 53.70 24.58 -65.14
CA ILE A 112 53.32 25.61 -66.12
C ILE A 112 53.68 25.20 -67.54
N THR A 113 52.90 25.68 -68.51
CA THR A 113 53.30 25.61 -69.93
C THR A 113 53.78 26.98 -70.43
N ILE A 114 55.08 27.14 -70.72
CA ILE A 114 55.66 28.37 -71.31
C ILE A 114 55.69 28.25 -72.83
N LYS A 115 54.93 29.12 -73.52
CA LYS A 115 54.83 29.12 -74.98
C LYS A 115 55.57 30.30 -75.60
N ASN A 116 56.13 30.10 -76.79
CA ASN A 116 56.62 31.16 -77.69
C ASN A 116 57.56 32.19 -77.04
N SER A 117 58.49 31.81 -76.17
CA SER A 117 59.47 32.77 -75.62
C SER A 117 60.44 33.31 -76.67
N GLY A 118 60.98 34.50 -76.39
CA GLY A 118 61.98 35.17 -77.22
C GLY A 118 63.34 34.45 -77.25
N THR A 119 64.33 35.07 -77.88
CA THR A 119 65.65 34.44 -78.13
C THR A 119 66.52 34.25 -76.90
N SER A 120 66.13 34.84 -75.76
CA SER A 120 66.83 34.67 -74.47
C SER A 120 66.04 33.81 -73.49
N GLY A 121 64.78 33.50 -73.80
CA GLY A 121 63.90 32.67 -72.98
C GLY A 121 63.22 33.37 -71.82
N PHE A 122 62.57 32.56 -70.98
CA PHE A 122 61.85 33.02 -69.81
C PHE A 122 62.81 33.31 -68.64
N LEU A 123 62.60 34.44 -67.96
CA LEU A 123 63.41 34.88 -66.80
C LEU A 123 64.93 34.83 -67.04
N TRP A 124 65.36 35.29 -68.20
CA TRP A 124 66.77 35.26 -68.63
C TRP A 124 67.64 36.22 -67.82
N ARG A 125 68.95 35.91 -67.74
CA ARG A 125 69.93 36.72 -67.02
C ARG A 125 71.37 36.49 -67.49
N THR A 126 72.21 37.50 -67.30
CA THR A 126 73.67 37.44 -67.53
C THR A 126 74.50 37.47 -66.24
N ILE A 127 73.82 37.47 -65.09
CA ILE A 127 74.40 37.58 -63.75
C ILE A 127 74.15 36.29 -62.96
N ALA A 128 74.94 36.08 -61.91
CA ALA A 128 74.78 34.93 -61.04
C ALA A 128 73.37 34.87 -60.42
N GLY A 129 72.87 33.65 -60.19
CA GLY A 129 71.57 33.36 -59.60
C GLY A 129 71.08 31.99 -60.03
N THR A 130 69.95 31.56 -59.48
CA THR A 130 69.44 30.21 -59.66
C THR A 130 68.03 30.26 -60.23
N HIS A 131 67.76 29.39 -61.20
CA HIS A 131 66.41 29.16 -61.71
C HIS A 131 66.03 27.70 -61.57
N THR A 132 65.02 27.43 -60.74
CA THR A 132 64.43 26.09 -60.57
C THR A 132 63.27 25.91 -61.54
N ILE A 133 63.28 24.79 -62.25
CA ILE A 133 62.27 24.43 -63.24
C ILE A 133 61.68 23.10 -62.80
N ASN A 134 60.40 23.12 -62.43
CA ASN A 134 59.68 21.97 -61.93
C ASN A 134 58.38 21.74 -62.70
N ASN A 135 58.20 20.55 -63.28
CA ASN A 135 56.97 20.20 -64.00
C ASN A 135 56.59 21.19 -65.13
N VAL A 136 57.57 21.61 -65.94
CA VAL A 136 57.37 22.64 -66.96
C VAL A 136 57.36 22.10 -68.38
N THR A 137 56.36 22.50 -69.14
CA THR A 137 56.32 22.30 -70.60
C THR A 137 56.73 23.59 -71.31
N GLY A 138 57.75 23.54 -72.16
CA GLY A 138 58.14 24.62 -73.05
C GLY A 138 57.76 24.31 -74.49
N GLU A 139 56.88 25.11 -75.11
CA GLU A 139 56.41 24.88 -76.48
C GLU A 139 56.73 26.05 -77.42
N GLY A 140 57.25 25.76 -78.62
CA GLY A 140 57.46 26.79 -79.65
C GLY A 140 58.46 27.88 -79.26
N ASN A 141 59.34 27.61 -78.30
CA ASN A 141 60.25 28.60 -77.73
C ASN A 141 61.44 28.88 -78.66
N ARG A 142 61.91 30.14 -78.72
CA ARG A 142 63.15 30.43 -79.44
C ARG A 142 64.40 30.09 -78.61
N ALA A 143 64.35 30.30 -77.31
CA ALA A 143 65.20 29.65 -76.33
C ALA A 143 64.32 29.48 -75.10
N PHE A 144 64.40 28.38 -74.38
CA PHE A 144 63.66 28.26 -73.15
C PHE A 144 64.33 29.06 -72.02
N ALA A 145 65.67 28.98 -71.92
CA ALA A 145 66.44 29.63 -70.88
C ALA A 145 67.86 30.00 -71.34
N SER A 146 68.29 31.23 -70.99
CA SER A 146 69.66 31.73 -71.12
C SER A 146 70.13 32.34 -69.79
N LEU A 147 71.06 31.64 -69.13
CA LEU A 147 71.63 31.96 -67.83
C LEU A 147 73.17 31.87 -67.87
N ASP A 148 73.83 32.72 -68.66
CA ASP A 148 75.26 32.62 -68.98
C ASP A 148 76.19 32.52 -67.76
N ALA A 149 75.84 33.18 -66.65
CA ALA A 149 76.54 33.12 -65.37
C ALA A 149 75.74 32.45 -64.24
N GLY A 150 74.52 31.99 -64.55
CA GLY A 150 73.57 31.44 -63.59
C GLY A 150 73.49 29.91 -63.62
N SER A 151 72.72 29.36 -62.70
CA SER A 151 72.49 27.92 -62.58
C SER A 151 71.04 27.57 -62.87
N ILE A 152 70.82 26.46 -63.56
CA ILE A 152 69.50 25.86 -63.75
C ILE A 152 69.44 24.57 -62.93
N ILE A 153 68.34 24.40 -62.19
CA ILE A 153 68.02 23.18 -61.46
C ILE A 153 66.71 22.64 -62.02
N PHE A 154 66.77 21.45 -62.60
CA PHE A 154 65.58 20.73 -63.07
C PHE A 154 65.09 19.76 -62.00
N GLN A 155 63.79 19.84 -61.70
CA GLN A 155 63.04 18.97 -60.80
C GLN A 155 61.78 18.48 -61.52
N GLY A 156 61.21 17.35 -61.11
CA GLY A 156 59.99 16.82 -61.71
C GLY A 156 60.10 16.61 -63.23
N THR A 157 58.97 16.70 -63.94
CA THR A 157 58.88 16.36 -65.36
C THR A 157 58.91 17.60 -66.25
N ASN A 158 60.00 17.82 -66.98
CA ASN A 158 60.16 18.98 -67.84
C ASN A 158 60.26 18.57 -69.32
N ASN A 159 59.43 19.15 -70.17
CA ASN A 159 59.47 18.91 -71.61
C ASN A 159 59.67 20.22 -72.36
N ILE A 160 60.88 20.45 -72.86
CA ILE A 160 61.32 21.73 -73.39
C ILE A 160 61.60 21.58 -74.88
N THR A 161 60.67 22.07 -75.68
CA THR A 161 60.71 21.98 -77.14
C THR A 161 60.90 23.35 -77.78
N GLN A 162 61.95 23.48 -78.58
CA GLN A 162 62.24 24.67 -79.35
C GLN A 162 61.34 24.74 -80.59
N LEU A 163 61.06 25.96 -81.06
CA LEU A 163 60.39 26.19 -82.34
C LEU A 163 61.16 25.53 -83.49
N SER A 164 60.45 24.82 -84.37
CA SER A 164 61.03 24.22 -85.57
C SER A 164 61.74 25.27 -86.44
N GLY A 165 62.89 24.91 -87.01
CA GLY A 165 63.70 25.78 -87.85
C GLY A 165 64.53 26.84 -87.11
N ASN A 166 64.46 26.88 -85.79
CA ASN A 166 65.31 27.76 -85.00
C ASN A 166 66.78 27.29 -84.96
N THR A 167 67.70 28.24 -84.92
CA THR A 167 69.16 28.01 -84.99
C THR A 167 69.89 28.38 -83.69
N ASN A 168 69.16 28.61 -82.60
CA ASN A 168 69.72 28.92 -81.29
C ASN A 168 69.83 27.68 -80.39
N TYR A 169 70.53 27.78 -79.26
CA TYR A 169 70.39 26.81 -78.16
C TYR A 169 68.96 26.85 -77.60
N ASN A 170 68.52 25.76 -76.97
CA ASN A 170 67.25 25.75 -76.25
C ASN A 170 67.46 26.09 -74.77
N VAL A 171 68.44 25.43 -74.15
CA VAL A 171 68.84 25.68 -72.76
C VAL A 171 70.33 26.00 -72.70
N TRP A 172 70.67 27.18 -72.18
CA TRP A 172 72.03 27.58 -71.86
C TRP A 172 72.13 28.07 -70.42
N ALA A 173 73.02 27.47 -69.63
CA ALA A 173 73.41 27.99 -68.33
C ALA A 173 74.90 27.80 -68.05
N LYS A 174 75.42 28.41 -66.99
CA LYS A 174 76.73 28.04 -66.46
C LYS A 174 76.65 26.65 -65.86
N ASN A 175 75.90 26.48 -64.77
CA ASN A 175 75.72 25.16 -64.16
C ASN A 175 74.35 24.59 -64.46
N ILE A 176 74.28 23.29 -64.70
CA ILE A 176 73.02 22.58 -64.91
C ILE A 176 73.00 21.36 -64.00
N ALA A 177 71.97 21.28 -63.15
CA ALA A 177 71.69 20.15 -62.30
C ALA A 177 70.34 19.56 -62.70
N VAL A 178 70.31 18.25 -62.94
CA VAL A 178 69.08 17.47 -63.06
C VAL A 178 68.98 16.64 -61.78
N GLU A 179 68.07 17.05 -60.90
CA GLU A 179 67.94 16.50 -59.54
C GLU A 179 67.34 15.10 -59.54
N SER A 180 67.49 14.42 -58.40
CA SER A 180 67.01 13.04 -58.22
C SER A 180 65.53 12.94 -58.57
N GLY A 181 65.16 11.96 -59.41
CA GLY A 181 63.78 11.73 -59.85
C GLY A 181 63.24 12.71 -60.90
N ALA A 182 64.02 13.69 -61.37
CA ALA A 182 63.59 14.57 -62.45
C ALA A 182 63.62 13.87 -63.82
N ASP A 183 62.62 14.09 -64.68
CA ASP A 183 62.58 13.61 -66.08
C ASP A 183 62.56 14.82 -67.02
N VAL A 184 63.69 15.07 -67.68
CA VAL A 184 63.92 16.26 -68.49
C VAL A 184 64.10 15.88 -69.94
N THR A 185 63.22 16.36 -70.81
CA THR A 185 63.35 16.25 -72.26
C THR A 185 63.64 17.63 -72.85
N ILE A 186 64.72 17.75 -73.63
CA ILE A 186 65.11 18.98 -74.33
C ILE A 186 65.23 18.66 -75.82
N THR A 187 64.37 19.29 -76.62
CA THR A 187 64.38 19.14 -78.07
C THR A 187 64.69 20.47 -78.72
N GLY A 188 65.74 20.54 -79.54
CA GLY A 188 66.15 21.77 -80.24
C GLY A 188 67.62 21.78 -80.65
N GLY A 189 68.19 22.96 -80.85
CA GLY A 189 69.61 23.15 -81.13
C GLY A 189 69.88 23.94 -82.39
N GLY A 190 71.09 24.51 -82.45
CA GLY A 190 71.53 25.32 -83.58
C GLY A 190 72.24 24.51 -84.66
N THR A 191 72.20 25.01 -85.89
CA THR A 191 72.96 24.45 -87.02
C THR A 191 74.48 24.64 -86.88
N ALA A 192 74.91 25.59 -86.06
CA ALA A 192 76.32 25.79 -85.76
C ALA A 192 76.82 24.71 -84.80
N ARG A 193 77.99 24.12 -85.08
CA ARG A 193 78.73 23.29 -84.07
C ARG A 193 78.85 24.03 -82.74
N THR A 194 78.89 25.36 -82.82
CA THR A 194 78.54 26.39 -81.85
C THR A 194 77.57 26.09 -80.70
N ARG A 195 76.43 25.47 -81.03
CA ARG A 195 75.17 25.67 -80.31
C ARG A 195 74.40 24.35 -80.16
N GLY A 196 74.65 23.65 -79.06
CA GLY A 196 73.89 22.46 -78.70
C GLY A 196 72.46 22.79 -78.26
N ALA A 197 71.57 21.79 -78.28
CA ALA A 197 70.24 21.91 -77.68
C ALA A 197 70.35 22.23 -76.18
N LEU A 198 71.27 21.53 -75.51
CA LEU A 198 71.77 21.81 -74.18
C LEU A 198 73.22 22.32 -74.30
N HIS A 199 73.49 23.50 -73.73
CA HIS A 199 74.79 24.15 -73.76
C HIS A 199 75.21 24.61 -72.36
N THR A 200 76.48 24.42 -72.00
CA THR A 200 77.07 24.97 -70.77
C THR A 200 78.20 25.95 -71.07
N ALA A 201 78.34 27.01 -70.28
CA ALA A 201 79.47 27.94 -70.42
C ALA A 201 80.83 27.31 -70.04
N SER A 202 81.95 27.99 -70.29
CA SER A 202 83.28 27.50 -69.89
C SER A 202 83.49 27.46 -68.37
N GLY A 203 84.09 26.39 -67.85
CA GLY A 203 84.38 26.24 -66.41
C GLY A 203 83.16 25.84 -65.59
N SER A 204 82.31 25.00 -66.17
CA SER A 204 80.97 24.66 -65.68
C SER A 204 80.85 23.24 -65.15
N VAL A 205 79.71 22.95 -64.52
CA VAL A 205 79.33 21.62 -64.05
C VAL A 205 77.99 21.22 -64.67
N LEU A 206 77.94 20.00 -65.20
CA LEU A 206 76.69 19.31 -65.52
C LEU A 206 76.59 18.09 -64.60
N THR A 207 75.51 18.01 -63.82
CA THR A 207 75.23 16.85 -62.98
C THR A 207 73.85 16.30 -63.30
N VAL A 208 73.78 14.99 -63.54
CA VAL A 208 72.53 14.24 -63.59
C VAL A 208 72.54 13.31 -62.39
N ALA A 209 71.63 13.54 -61.45
CA ALA A 209 71.57 12.80 -60.19
C ALA A 209 71.09 11.35 -60.40
N LYS A 210 71.17 10.55 -59.34
CA LYS A 210 70.62 9.19 -59.34
C LYS A 210 69.11 9.27 -59.59
N ASP A 211 68.56 8.30 -60.32
CA ASP A 211 67.12 8.23 -60.64
C ASP A 211 66.58 9.40 -61.48
N ALA A 212 67.46 10.31 -61.91
CA ALA A 212 67.15 11.38 -62.82
C ALA A 212 67.28 10.92 -64.27
N LYS A 213 66.52 11.54 -65.17
CA LYS A 213 66.50 11.26 -66.60
C LYS A 213 66.66 12.55 -67.39
N LEU A 214 67.62 12.57 -68.31
CA LEU A 214 67.88 13.68 -69.23
C LEU A 214 67.91 13.15 -70.66
N VAL A 215 66.90 13.52 -71.45
CA VAL A 215 66.80 13.21 -72.88
C VAL A 215 67.02 14.48 -73.68
N VAL A 216 68.04 14.51 -74.53
CA VAL A 216 68.37 15.68 -75.36
C VAL A 216 68.38 15.28 -76.82
N SER A 217 67.55 15.94 -77.63
CA SER A 217 67.44 15.66 -79.06
C SER A 217 67.71 16.90 -79.89
N SER A 218 68.54 16.75 -80.94
CA SER A 218 68.81 17.81 -81.93
C SER A 218 68.69 17.31 -83.36
N THR A 219 68.03 18.10 -84.21
CA THR A 219 67.80 17.79 -85.63
C THR A 219 68.67 18.63 -86.58
N THR A 220 69.51 19.51 -86.06
CA THR A 220 70.29 20.49 -86.85
C THR A 220 71.76 20.56 -86.44
N GLY A 221 72.10 20.26 -85.19
CA GLY A 221 73.47 20.29 -84.67
C GLY A 221 73.64 19.34 -83.49
N GLN A 222 74.58 19.64 -82.60
CA GLN A 222 74.90 18.78 -81.45
C GLN A 222 73.72 18.74 -80.46
N ALA A 223 73.43 17.59 -79.86
CA ALA A 223 72.41 17.53 -78.81
C ALA A 223 72.96 18.14 -77.51
N ILE A 224 74.08 17.63 -77.03
CA ILE A 224 74.76 18.13 -75.83
C ILE A 224 76.13 18.70 -76.21
N ARG A 225 76.37 19.97 -75.87
CA ARG A 225 77.67 20.62 -76.04
C ARG A 225 78.21 21.12 -74.70
N LEU A 226 79.43 20.69 -74.37
CA LEU A 226 80.10 21.00 -73.11
C LEU A 226 81.51 21.55 -73.36
N ASP A 227 81.83 22.71 -72.81
CA ASP A 227 83.13 23.38 -72.97
C ASP A 227 83.83 23.52 -71.59
N LYS A 228 84.98 22.87 -71.38
CA LYS A 228 85.72 22.85 -70.09
C LYS A 228 84.82 22.50 -68.89
N VAL A 229 84.19 21.33 -68.95
CA VAL A 229 83.15 20.88 -68.01
C VAL A 229 83.56 19.63 -67.24
N ASN A 230 83.12 19.56 -65.98
CA ASN A 230 83.01 18.31 -65.23
C ASN A 230 81.59 17.78 -65.37
N PHE A 231 81.39 16.76 -66.21
CA PHE A 231 80.11 16.10 -66.40
C PHE A 231 80.05 14.83 -65.56
N THR A 232 79.16 14.82 -64.57
CA THR A 232 78.90 13.67 -63.71
C THR A 232 77.51 13.12 -63.98
N ASN A 233 77.43 11.86 -64.43
CA ASN A 233 76.18 11.16 -64.65
C ASN A 233 75.99 10.05 -63.62
N ASN A 234 74.96 10.19 -62.79
CA ASN A 234 74.49 9.18 -61.84
C ASN A 234 73.13 8.58 -62.22
N GLY A 235 72.49 9.09 -63.27
CA GLY A 235 71.14 8.71 -63.71
C GLY A 235 71.12 8.23 -65.16
N TYR A 236 70.03 8.51 -65.87
CA TYR A 236 69.86 8.18 -67.28
C TYR A 236 70.05 9.40 -68.15
N VAL A 237 70.98 9.34 -69.11
CA VAL A 237 71.19 10.38 -70.11
C VAL A 237 71.08 9.78 -71.49
N GLN A 238 70.17 10.32 -72.30
CA GLN A 238 70.08 9.98 -73.72
C GLN A 238 70.31 11.24 -74.55
N ALA A 239 71.20 11.15 -75.54
CA ALA A 239 71.42 12.21 -76.51
C ALA A 239 71.25 11.68 -77.93
N THR A 240 70.35 12.29 -78.71
CA THR A 240 70.12 11.95 -80.12
C THR A 240 70.40 13.16 -81.00
N SER A 241 71.22 13.00 -82.03
CA SER A 241 71.60 14.10 -82.91
C SER A 241 71.73 13.69 -84.37
N ASN A 242 71.54 14.62 -85.31
CA ASN A 242 71.97 14.49 -86.71
C ASN A 242 73.44 14.92 -86.93
N ASN A 243 74.16 15.17 -85.85
CA ASN A 243 75.58 15.49 -85.72
C ASN A 243 76.13 14.67 -84.52
N ASP A 244 77.17 15.15 -83.84
CA ASP A 244 77.65 14.51 -82.60
C ASP A 244 76.53 14.54 -81.53
N ALA A 245 76.14 13.38 -80.99
CA ALA A 245 75.14 13.29 -79.92
C ALA A 245 75.63 14.04 -78.67
N ILE A 246 76.91 13.88 -78.36
CA ILE A 246 77.60 14.67 -77.35
C ILE A 246 78.95 15.13 -77.90
N ALA A 247 79.30 16.38 -77.61
CA ALA A 247 80.61 16.94 -77.89
C ALA A 247 81.16 17.65 -76.65
N THR A 248 82.31 17.20 -76.16
CA THR A 248 83.04 17.85 -75.07
C THR A 248 84.36 18.44 -75.55
N TYR A 249 84.68 19.65 -75.10
CA TYR A 249 85.87 20.40 -75.51
C TYR A 249 86.73 20.80 -74.31
N ASP A 250 87.95 21.29 -74.59
CA ASP A 250 88.81 22.01 -73.64
C ASP A 250 89.08 21.29 -72.31
N ALA A 251 89.60 20.05 -72.39
CA ALA A 251 89.99 19.25 -71.23
C ALA A 251 88.83 18.92 -70.27
N SER A 252 87.62 18.71 -70.82
CA SER A 252 86.47 18.21 -70.07
C SER A 252 86.68 16.79 -69.57
N THR A 253 85.99 16.46 -68.48
CA THR A 253 85.93 15.11 -67.92
C THR A 253 84.47 14.66 -67.84
N THR A 254 84.19 13.49 -68.41
CA THR A 254 82.88 12.85 -68.31
C THR A 254 82.98 11.55 -67.53
N THR A 255 82.19 11.43 -66.46
CA THR A 255 82.13 10.23 -65.61
C THR A 255 80.71 9.67 -65.59
N ILE A 256 80.56 8.40 -65.95
CA ILE A 256 79.31 7.63 -65.83
C ILE A 256 79.47 6.72 -64.62
N ASN A 257 78.75 7.02 -63.54
CA ASN A 257 78.84 6.29 -62.28
C ASN A 257 77.99 5.01 -62.28
N SER A 258 78.22 4.14 -61.29
CA SER A 258 77.50 2.88 -61.13
C SER A 258 75.98 3.07 -61.19
N GLY A 259 75.30 2.23 -61.96
CA GLY A 259 73.85 2.29 -62.18
C GLY A 259 73.39 3.37 -63.16
N ALA A 260 74.27 4.28 -63.58
CA ALA A 260 73.94 5.32 -64.54
C ALA A 260 74.03 4.81 -65.98
N THR A 261 73.25 5.40 -66.87
CA THR A 261 73.26 5.08 -68.31
C THR A 261 73.57 6.33 -69.13
N LEU A 262 74.48 6.21 -70.10
CA LEU A 262 74.70 7.20 -71.16
C LEU A 262 74.40 6.54 -72.51
N ASP A 263 73.31 6.95 -73.16
CA ASP A 263 72.85 6.46 -74.45
C ASP A 263 73.00 7.54 -75.53
N LEU A 264 73.85 7.28 -76.52
CA LEU A 264 74.29 8.25 -77.51
C LEU A 264 73.98 7.76 -78.91
N VAL A 265 73.12 8.50 -79.61
CA VAL A 265 72.71 8.14 -80.97
C VAL A 265 73.00 9.29 -81.93
N SER A 266 73.97 9.09 -82.83
CA SER A 266 74.14 9.96 -83.98
C SER A 266 73.57 9.32 -85.23
N THR A 267 72.68 10.05 -85.89
CA THR A 267 72.16 9.70 -87.21
C THR A 267 73.02 10.28 -88.34
N SER A 268 74.08 11.04 -88.02
CA SER A 268 74.99 11.59 -89.02
C SER A 268 75.76 10.50 -89.76
N THR A 269 75.98 10.73 -91.05
CA THR A 269 76.86 9.89 -91.88
C THR A 269 78.26 10.49 -92.04
N SER A 270 78.50 11.72 -91.57
CA SER A 270 79.73 12.48 -91.81
C SER A 270 80.61 12.71 -90.57
N VAL A 271 80.05 12.56 -89.37
CA VAL A 271 80.75 12.84 -88.09
C VAL A 271 80.73 11.64 -87.14
N GLN A 272 81.30 11.83 -85.95
CA GLN A 272 81.34 10.87 -84.85
C GLN A 272 79.94 10.64 -84.24
N GLY A 273 79.82 9.58 -83.43
CA GLY A 273 78.66 9.41 -82.56
C GLY A 273 78.75 10.27 -81.31
N ALA A 274 79.91 10.21 -80.66
CA ALA A 274 80.25 10.86 -79.42
C ALA A 274 81.70 11.33 -79.48
N MET A 275 81.91 12.64 -79.36
CA MET A 275 83.22 13.27 -79.51
C MET A 275 83.70 13.85 -78.18
N PHE A 276 84.82 13.33 -77.67
CA PHE A 276 85.48 13.83 -76.47
C PHE A 276 86.81 14.50 -76.87
N TYR A 277 86.72 15.72 -77.39
CA TYR A 277 87.86 16.47 -77.94
C TYR A 277 88.79 16.94 -76.83
N ASN A 278 90.04 16.45 -76.85
CA ASN A 278 91.03 16.64 -75.77
C ASN A 278 90.45 16.32 -74.37
N SER A 279 89.51 15.38 -74.29
CA SER A 279 88.71 15.10 -73.09
C SER A 279 88.78 13.61 -72.73
N SER A 280 88.48 13.29 -71.47
CA SER A 280 88.49 11.93 -70.91
C SER A 280 87.07 11.41 -70.66
N LEU A 281 86.86 10.10 -70.88
CA LEU A 281 85.62 9.40 -70.54
C LEU A 281 85.90 8.23 -69.59
N PHE A 282 85.20 8.21 -68.45
CA PHE A 282 85.25 7.16 -67.45
C PHE A 282 83.89 6.48 -67.31
N VAL A 283 83.85 5.17 -67.53
CA VAL A 283 82.67 4.32 -67.36
C VAL A 283 82.92 3.41 -66.17
N LYS A 284 82.23 3.67 -65.07
CA LYS A 284 82.44 2.97 -63.79
C LYS A 284 81.81 1.59 -63.78
N SER A 285 82.26 0.73 -62.85
CA SER A 285 81.60 -0.56 -62.57
C SER A 285 80.09 -0.36 -62.39
N GLY A 286 79.26 -1.21 -63.01
CA GLY A 286 77.80 -1.15 -62.96
C GLY A 286 77.17 -0.03 -63.79
N ALA A 287 77.96 0.84 -64.44
CA ALA A 287 77.44 1.84 -65.37
C ALA A 287 77.12 1.22 -66.73
N THR A 288 76.31 1.92 -67.54
CA THR A 288 75.94 1.52 -68.89
C THR A 288 76.33 2.61 -69.91
N LEU A 289 77.12 2.24 -70.92
CA LEU A 289 77.43 3.09 -72.06
C LEU A 289 76.87 2.49 -73.36
N ILE A 290 75.93 3.18 -73.98
CA ILE A 290 75.42 2.83 -75.31
C ILE A 290 75.81 3.94 -76.26
N ALA A 291 76.48 3.60 -77.36
CA ALA A 291 76.84 4.56 -78.38
C ALA A 291 76.65 3.97 -79.77
N LYS A 292 75.85 4.65 -80.60
CA LYS A 292 75.52 4.21 -81.95
C LYS A 292 75.73 5.33 -82.96
N SER A 293 76.45 5.04 -84.03
CA SER A 293 76.53 5.93 -85.19
C SER A 293 76.66 5.19 -86.51
N GLN A 294 76.56 5.95 -87.60
CA GLN A 294 76.78 5.48 -88.97
C GLN A 294 77.77 6.38 -89.73
N GLY A 295 78.60 7.10 -88.97
CA GLY A 295 79.52 8.10 -89.48
C GLY A 295 80.73 7.52 -90.20
N SER A 296 81.36 8.34 -91.03
CA SER A 296 82.68 8.08 -91.60
C SER A 296 83.81 8.14 -90.56
N SER A 297 83.53 8.61 -89.34
CA SER A 297 84.42 8.55 -88.18
C SER A 297 83.97 7.46 -87.20
N SER A 298 84.84 7.08 -86.28
CA SER A 298 84.51 6.09 -85.25
C SER A 298 83.39 6.59 -84.34
N THR A 299 82.59 5.68 -83.78
CA THR A 299 81.42 6.08 -82.99
C THR A 299 81.81 6.84 -81.73
N LEU A 300 82.76 6.30 -80.98
CA LEU A 300 83.29 6.94 -79.78
C LEU A 300 84.74 7.37 -80.02
N THR A 301 85.02 8.67 -79.94
CA THR A 301 86.39 9.20 -80.01
C THR A 301 86.77 9.95 -78.75
N THR A 302 87.98 9.70 -78.25
CA THR A 302 88.56 10.42 -77.11
C THR A 302 89.90 11.05 -77.48
N GLY A 303 90.22 12.18 -76.85
CA GLY A 303 91.48 12.89 -77.06
C GLY A 303 92.53 12.66 -75.98
N LYS A 304 92.17 12.06 -74.84
CA LYS A 304 93.07 11.77 -73.72
C LYS A 304 93.01 10.30 -73.31
N GLU A 305 91.88 9.87 -72.76
CA GLU A 305 91.68 8.49 -72.37
C GLU A 305 90.20 8.07 -72.39
N LEU A 306 90.00 6.77 -72.57
CA LEU A 306 88.79 6.04 -72.27
C LEU A 306 89.13 4.98 -71.23
N VAL A 307 88.37 4.92 -70.14
CA VAL A 307 88.47 3.87 -69.14
C VAL A 307 87.09 3.26 -68.93
N ILE A 308 86.96 1.98 -69.26
CA ILE A 308 85.81 1.14 -68.95
C ILE A 308 86.24 0.17 -67.84
N GLU A 309 85.70 0.36 -66.64
CA GLU A 309 86.01 -0.45 -65.47
C GLU A 309 85.37 -1.85 -65.55
N GLU A 310 85.90 -2.78 -64.76
CA GLU A 310 85.29 -4.08 -64.57
C GLU A 310 83.84 -3.92 -64.09
N GLY A 311 82.92 -4.77 -64.59
CA GLY A 311 81.50 -4.70 -64.24
C GLY A 311 80.70 -3.62 -64.97
N ALA A 312 81.32 -2.78 -65.79
CA ALA A 312 80.60 -1.86 -66.66
C ALA A 312 79.92 -2.60 -67.83
N ASN A 313 78.78 -2.08 -68.26
CA ASN A 313 78.03 -2.57 -69.41
C ASN A 313 78.22 -1.61 -70.58
N PHE A 314 78.48 -2.13 -71.77
CA PHE A 314 78.62 -1.25 -72.92
C PHE A 314 78.22 -1.91 -74.22
N SER A 315 77.70 -1.09 -75.14
CA SER A 315 77.43 -1.45 -76.52
C SER A 315 77.78 -0.27 -77.41
N ILE A 316 78.87 -0.41 -78.17
CA ILE A 316 79.41 0.67 -79.02
C ILE A 316 79.40 0.16 -80.46
N THR A 317 78.61 0.81 -81.31
CA THR A 317 78.31 0.35 -82.66
C THR A 317 78.49 1.45 -83.69
N ASN A 318 79.32 1.16 -84.69
CA ASN A 318 79.37 1.87 -85.95
C ASN A 318 78.97 0.95 -87.10
N THR A 319 77.96 1.34 -87.87
CA THR A 319 77.52 0.54 -89.03
C THR A 319 78.39 0.71 -90.27
N ARG A 320 79.24 1.76 -90.35
CA ARG A 320 80.08 2.07 -91.52
C ARG A 320 81.59 2.11 -91.26
N ASN A 321 82.03 2.43 -90.04
CA ASN A 321 83.44 2.51 -89.64
C ASN A 321 83.70 1.75 -88.32
N GLY A 322 84.72 2.14 -87.55
CA GLY A 322 85.09 1.51 -86.28
C GLY A 322 84.21 1.96 -85.10
N ALA A 323 84.05 1.07 -84.11
CA ALA A 323 83.37 1.41 -82.87
C ALA A 323 84.14 2.45 -82.03
N LEU A 324 85.46 2.29 -81.92
CA LEU A 324 86.35 3.09 -81.07
C LEU A 324 87.39 3.83 -81.92
N GLY A 325 87.68 5.10 -81.61
CA GLY A 325 88.69 5.92 -82.30
C GLY A 325 89.38 6.94 -81.38
N SER A 326 90.35 7.69 -81.90
CA SER A 326 90.96 8.83 -81.21
C SER A 326 90.68 10.14 -81.95
N GLU A 327 90.77 11.27 -81.25
CA GLU A 327 90.81 12.58 -81.90
C GLU A 327 92.22 12.90 -82.46
N ALA A 328 92.55 14.17 -82.67
CA ALA A 328 93.84 14.58 -83.27
C ALA A 328 95.08 14.05 -82.52
N ALA A 329 94.97 13.83 -81.20
CA ALA A 329 96.00 13.19 -80.39
C ALA A 329 95.69 11.70 -80.20
N ALA A 330 96.75 10.90 -80.05
CA ALA A 330 96.61 9.51 -79.64
C ALA A 330 96.02 9.44 -78.23
N THR A 331 95.14 8.46 -77.99
CA THR A 331 94.40 8.28 -76.73
C THR A 331 94.68 6.93 -76.12
N THR A 332 94.66 6.87 -74.78
CA THR A 332 94.79 5.60 -74.05
C THR A 332 93.42 4.96 -73.88
N MET A 333 93.30 3.68 -74.22
CA MET A 333 92.09 2.89 -74.05
C MET A 333 92.31 1.82 -73.00
N VAL A 334 91.41 1.73 -72.03
CA VAL A 334 91.33 0.66 -71.02
C VAL A 334 89.93 0.06 -71.06
N ILE A 335 89.84 -1.26 -71.28
CA ILE A 335 88.59 -2.01 -71.35
C ILE A 335 88.74 -3.25 -70.46
N ASN A 336 88.02 -3.26 -69.34
CA ASN A 336 87.97 -4.39 -68.42
C ASN A 336 86.55 -4.98 -68.40
N SER A 337 86.42 -6.28 -68.17
CA SER A 337 85.10 -6.95 -68.09
C SER A 337 85.15 -8.22 -67.25
N THR A 338 84.15 -8.42 -66.38
CA THR A 338 84.00 -9.63 -65.55
C THR A 338 83.57 -10.85 -66.37
N ILE A 339 82.64 -10.65 -67.31
CA ILE A 339 82.04 -11.75 -68.08
C ILE A 339 82.68 -11.92 -69.46
N GLY A 340 83.43 -10.91 -69.91
CA GLY A 340 84.06 -10.89 -71.21
C GLY A 340 83.50 -9.83 -72.16
N ILE A 341 83.92 -9.87 -73.41
CA ILE A 341 83.46 -8.96 -74.46
C ILE A 341 83.12 -9.72 -75.74
N SER A 342 82.13 -9.23 -76.47
CA SER A 342 81.74 -9.76 -77.78
C SER A 342 82.02 -8.71 -78.87
N THR A 343 82.53 -9.16 -80.02
CA THR A 343 82.87 -8.27 -81.14
C THR A 343 82.27 -8.74 -82.45
N TRP A 344 81.86 -7.76 -83.25
CA TRP A 344 81.43 -7.95 -84.63
C TRP A 344 82.35 -7.19 -85.56
N GLU A 345 82.65 -7.83 -86.68
CA GLU A 345 83.38 -7.19 -87.78
C GLU A 345 82.57 -6.02 -88.36
N ARG A 346 83.28 -5.04 -88.93
CA ARG A 346 82.68 -3.97 -89.73
C ARG A 346 81.72 -4.53 -90.78
N ALA A 347 80.62 -3.79 -91.02
CA ALA A 347 79.52 -4.18 -91.91
C ALA A 347 78.72 -5.44 -91.49
N LYS A 348 79.08 -6.13 -90.40
CA LYS A 348 78.36 -7.29 -89.86
C LYS A 348 77.74 -7.02 -88.48
N THR A 349 77.58 -5.76 -88.12
CA THR A 349 77.18 -5.34 -86.77
C THR A 349 75.73 -5.66 -86.40
N THR A 350 74.90 -6.02 -87.39
CA THR A 350 73.49 -6.40 -87.22
C THR A 350 73.26 -7.90 -87.07
N LEU A 351 74.31 -8.73 -87.14
CA LEU A 351 74.17 -10.17 -86.89
C LEU A 351 73.84 -10.40 -85.41
N GLU A 352 72.99 -11.39 -85.14
CA GLU A 352 72.62 -11.78 -83.77
C GLU A 352 73.84 -12.30 -83.01
N GLU A 353 74.61 -13.18 -83.65
CA GLU A 353 75.77 -13.81 -83.04
C GLU A 353 77.07 -13.05 -83.33
N PRO A 354 77.96 -12.88 -82.33
CA PRO A 354 79.25 -12.22 -82.49
C PRO A 354 80.22 -13.04 -83.34
N LYS A 355 81.18 -12.37 -83.96
CA LYS A 355 82.28 -13.05 -84.66
C LYS A 355 83.24 -13.69 -83.67
N PHE A 356 83.53 -12.97 -82.57
CA PHE A 356 84.35 -13.45 -81.47
C PHE A 356 83.69 -13.06 -80.15
N SER A 357 83.62 -14.03 -79.24
CA SER A 357 83.29 -13.82 -77.83
C SER A 357 84.52 -14.18 -76.98
N TYR A 358 85.10 -13.16 -76.34
CA TYR A 358 86.26 -13.28 -75.47
C TYR A 358 85.76 -13.44 -74.04
N GLN A 359 85.98 -14.60 -73.45
CA GLN A 359 85.49 -14.91 -72.11
C GLN A 359 86.21 -14.07 -71.04
N GLY A 360 85.48 -13.63 -70.02
CA GLY A 360 86.03 -12.91 -68.86
C GLY A 360 86.45 -13.82 -67.70
N PRO A 361 87.02 -13.24 -66.62
CA PRO A 361 87.39 -11.83 -66.49
C PRO A 361 88.56 -11.47 -67.42
N LEU A 362 88.60 -10.23 -67.90
CA LEU A 362 89.69 -9.72 -68.74
C LEU A 362 90.05 -8.27 -68.42
N GLU A 363 91.33 -7.96 -68.51
CA GLU A 363 91.90 -6.62 -68.45
C GLU A 363 92.62 -6.31 -69.77
N THR A 364 92.27 -5.19 -70.41
CA THR A 364 92.84 -4.82 -71.72
C THR A 364 93.19 -3.35 -71.79
N LYS A 365 94.44 -3.04 -72.15
CA LYS A 365 94.95 -1.67 -72.34
C LYS A 365 95.68 -1.53 -73.66
N PHE A 366 95.44 -0.44 -74.39
CA PHE A 366 96.14 -0.11 -75.65
C PHE A 366 96.11 1.39 -75.95
N THR A 367 96.89 1.82 -76.94
CA THR A 367 96.87 3.19 -77.47
C THR A 367 96.23 3.21 -78.85
N LEU A 368 95.35 4.18 -79.08
CA LEU A 368 94.63 4.35 -80.35
C LEU A 368 94.98 5.70 -81.00
N SER A 369 95.21 5.70 -82.31
CA SER A 369 95.39 6.93 -83.11
C SER A 369 94.51 6.94 -84.35
N GLY A 370 93.85 8.07 -84.61
CA GLY A 370 92.98 8.32 -85.77
C GLY A 370 91.48 8.18 -85.45
N TYR A 371 90.69 9.14 -85.93
CA TYR A 371 89.23 9.13 -85.79
C TYR A 371 88.55 8.26 -86.86
N ALA A 372 89.15 8.15 -88.05
CA ALA A 372 88.70 7.27 -89.13
C ALA A 372 89.80 6.26 -89.47
N GLY A 373 89.48 4.96 -89.44
CA GLY A 373 90.50 3.90 -89.60
C GLY A 373 91.49 3.85 -88.42
N PRO A 374 90.99 3.71 -87.18
CA PRO A 374 91.82 3.77 -85.97
C PRO A 374 92.92 2.71 -85.97
N LYS A 375 94.14 3.12 -85.60
CA LYS A 375 95.32 2.25 -85.50
C LYS A 375 95.64 1.93 -84.03
N GLN A 376 95.63 0.66 -83.68
CA GLN A 376 95.96 0.13 -82.36
C GLN A 376 97.47 -0.08 -82.22
N THR A 377 98.03 0.32 -81.08
CA THR A 377 99.43 0.07 -80.67
C THR A 377 99.49 -0.23 -79.17
N ASN A 378 100.59 -0.81 -78.70
CA ASN A 378 100.85 -1.06 -77.27
C ASN A 378 99.76 -1.89 -76.55
N LEU A 379 99.21 -2.92 -77.20
CA LEU A 379 98.22 -3.81 -76.59
C LEU A 379 98.85 -4.63 -75.45
N VAL A 380 98.24 -4.55 -74.27
CA VAL A 380 98.54 -5.34 -73.08
C VAL A 380 97.23 -5.95 -72.58
N THR A 381 97.21 -7.27 -72.40
CA THR A 381 96.03 -8.00 -71.90
C THR A 381 96.44 -9.32 -71.23
N ASP A 382 95.61 -9.78 -70.30
CA ASP A 382 95.67 -11.11 -69.68
C ASP A 382 94.97 -12.20 -70.50
N ASN A 383 94.02 -11.85 -71.38
CA ASN A 383 93.26 -12.79 -72.19
C ASN A 383 94.01 -13.21 -73.47
N ALA A 384 94.21 -14.53 -73.64
CA ALA A 384 94.98 -15.08 -74.76
C ALA A 384 94.29 -14.91 -76.13
N ASP A 385 92.96 -14.95 -76.17
CA ASP A 385 92.20 -14.78 -77.41
C ASP A 385 92.25 -13.32 -77.88
N ILE A 386 92.24 -12.36 -76.95
CA ILE A 386 92.40 -10.94 -77.27
C ILE A 386 93.77 -10.68 -77.91
N LYS A 387 94.86 -11.28 -77.39
CA LYS A 387 96.21 -11.14 -77.98
C LYS A 387 96.26 -11.54 -79.46
N THR A 388 95.42 -12.49 -79.86
CA THR A 388 95.46 -13.08 -81.20
C THR A 388 94.46 -12.43 -82.16
N ASN A 389 93.23 -12.15 -81.69
CA ASN A 389 92.10 -11.85 -82.55
C ASN A 389 91.55 -10.42 -82.40
N PHE A 390 91.95 -9.67 -81.37
CA PHE A 390 91.39 -8.33 -81.10
C PHE A 390 92.12 -7.23 -81.89
N ASP A 391 91.42 -6.71 -82.90
CA ASP A 391 91.91 -5.66 -83.79
C ASP A 391 90.83 -4.57 -83.96
N THR A 392 91.00 -3.44 -83.27
CA THR A 392 90.03 -2.32 -83.33
C THR A 392 89.83 -1.76 -84.73
N SER A 393 90.79 -1.94 -85.64
CA SER A 393 90.66 -1.52 -87.04
C SER A 393 89.67 -2.37 -87.84
N LYS A 394 89.16 -3.47 -87.29
CA LYS A 394 88.16 -4.36 -87.91
C LYS A 394 86.84 -4.41 -87.17
N ILE A 395 86.78 -3.88 -85.95
CA ILE A 395 85.63 -3.97 -85.06
C ILE A 395 84.63 -2.84 -85.39
N GLY A 396 83.44 -3.23 -85.83
CA GLY A 396 82.31 -2.32 -86.06
C GLY A 396 81.37 -2.24 -84.86
N ARG A 397 81.27 -3.31 -84.06
CA ARG A 397 80.50 -3.33 -82.81
C ARG A 397 81.27 -4.09 -81.73
N ILE A 398 81.28 -3.53 -80.54
CA ILE A 398 81.85 -4.14 -79.34
C ILE A 398 80.85 -4.05 -78.20
N GLU A 399 80.68 -5.15 -77.49
CA GLU A 399 79.76 -5.28 -76.36
C GLU A 399 80.43 -5.93 -75.16
N GLY A 400 80.03 -5.52 -73.96
CA GLY A 400 80.47 -6.07 -72.68
C GLY A 400 79.43 -5.86 -71.59
N GLY A 401 79.57 -6.58 -70.47
CA GLY A 401 78.52 -6.64 -69.45
C GLY A 401 77.26 -7.34 -69.98
N TYR A 402 76.06 -7.05 -69.46
CA TYR A 402 74.84 -7.80 -69.77
C TYR A 402 74.43 -7.89 -71.27
N PHE A 403 75.14 -7.22 -72.16
CA PHE A 403 74.99 -7.36 -73.62
C PHE A 403 75.61 -8.67 -74.18
N VAL A 404 76.34 -9.45 -73.38
CA VAL A 404 76.90 -10.76 -73.77
C VAL A 404 76.02 -11.92 -73.23
N LYS A 405 75.66 -12.91 -74.06
CA LYS A 405 74.84 -14.10 -73.68
C LYS A 405 75.64 -15.12 -72.82
N ASP A 406 75.04 -15.69 -71.76
CA ASP A 406 75.66 -16.69 -70.84
C ASP A 406 75.50 -18.15 -71.36
N PRO A 407 76.57 -18.95 -71.47
CA PRO A 407 76.47 -20.36 -71.87
C PRO A 407 75.57 -21.27 -71.00
N LYS A 408 75.35 -20.98 -69.70
CA LYS A 408 74.49 -21.80 -68.81
C LYS A 408 73.00 -21.62 -69.08
N GLN A 409 72.62 -20.44 -69.57
CA GLN A 409 71.25 -20.07 -69.93
C GLN A 409 70.70 -20.95 -71.05
N ILE A 410 71.57 -21.35 -71.99
CA ILE A 410 71.23 -22.23 -73.11
C ILE A 410 70.76 -23.62 -72.62
N GLU A 411 71.31 -24.16 -71.52
CA GLU A 411 70.91 -25.47 -70.99
C GLU A 411 69.57 -25.43 -70.23
N ALA A 412 69.29 -24.33 -69.53
CA ALA A 412 68.04 -24.14 -68.78
C ALA A 412 66.81 -24.05 -69.71
N GLU A 413 66.96 -23.36 -70.84
CA GLU A 413 65.89 -23.18 -71.86
C GLU A 413 65.37 -24.51 -72.42
N ASP A 414 66.24 -25.50 -72.58
CA ASP A 414 65.88 -26.81 -73.13
C ASP A 414 65.06 -27.66 -72.15
N LYS A 415 65.42 -27.65 -70.86
CA LYS A 415 64.69 -28.40 -69.81
C LYS A 415 63.30 -27.83 -69.60
N ALA A 416 63.20 -26.51 -69.53
CA ALA A 416 61.94 -25.79 -69.36
C ALA A 416 60.95 -26.10 -70.50
N ARG A 417 61.43 -26.11 -71.75
CA ARG A 417 60.60 -26.39 -72.93
C ARG A 417 59.96 -27.78 -72.90
N VAL A 418 60.67 -28.81 -72.45
CA VAL A 418 60.11 -30.17 -72.34
C VAL A 418 59.02 -30.25 -71.27
N ALA A 419 59.25 -29.61 -70.12
CA ALA A 419 58.30 -29.62 -69.01
C ALA A 419 56.99 -28.92 -69.36
N VAL A 420 57.08 -27.75 -70.00
CA VAL A 420 55.90 -26.97 -70.44
C VAL A 420 55.08 -27.73 -71.47
N ASN A 421 55.73 -28.36 -72.46
CA ASN A 421 55.03 -29.15 -73.47
C ASN A 421 54.18 -30.27 -72.84
N ASN A 422 54.68 -30.95 -71.80
CA ASN A 422 53.99 -32.06 -71.12
C ASN A 422 52.71 -31.67 -70.37
N LEU A 423 52.43 -30.38 -70.19
CA LEU A 423 51.16 -29.90 -69.60
C LEU A 423 49.98 -30.08 -70.56
N PHE A 424 50.27 -30.20 -71.86
CA PHE A 424 49.27 -30.20 -72.92
C PHE A 424 49.08 -31.57 -73.55
N THR A 425 47.87 -31.78 -74.10
CA THR A 425 47.54 -33.01 -74.84
C THR A 425 48.52 -33.20 -76.00
N SER A 426 49.04 -34.40 -76.17
CA SER A 426 50.07 -34.74 -77.18
C SER A 426 51.37 -33.94 -77.06
N GLN A 427 51.66 -33.40 -75.86
CA GLN A 427 52.87 -32.62 -75.56
C GLN A 427 53.04 -31.38 -76.45
N ASN A 428 51.94 -30.71 -76.78
CA ASN A 428 51.92 -29.58 -77.69
C ASN A 428 51.11 -28.41 -77.10
N PRO A 429 51.75 -27.27 -76.77
CA PRO A 429 51.07 -26.08 -76.25
C PRO A 429 49.99 -25.49 -77.15
N ALA A 430 49.92 -25.90 -78.43
CA ALA A 430 48.79 -25.56 -79.29
C ALA A 430 47.46 -26.22 -78.86
N ASN A 431 47.52 -27.37 -78.19
CA ASN A 431 46.34 -28.12 -77.75
C ASN A 431 45.82 -27.63 -76.39
N ASP A 432 44.73 -28.24 -75.92
CA ASP A 432 44.25 -28.06 -74.55
C ASP A 432 45.12 -28.81 -73.53
N ALA A 433 45.07 -28.33 -72.30
CA ALA A 433 45.62 -29.00 -71.13
C ALA A 433 45.20 -30.47 -71.12
N LYS A 434 46.11 -31.34 -70.70
CA LYS A 434 45.81 -32.78 -70.62
C LYS A 434 44.68 -33.04 -69.61
N THR A 435 43.88 -34.08 -69.86
CA THR A 435 42.84 -34.50 -68.91
C THR A 435 43.47 -34.93 -67.58
N GLY A 436 42.94 -34.42 -66.47
CA GLY A 436 43.48 -34.68 -65.13
C GLY A 436 44.73 -33.89 -64.78
N LEU A 437 45.06 -32.83 -65.54
CA LEU A 437 46.13 -31.90 -65.20
C LEU A 437 45.89 -31.32 -63.79
N THR A 438 46.92 -31.41 -62.95
CA THR A 438 46.88 -30.91 -61.57
C THR A 438 47.69 -29.63 -61.42
N GLN A 439 47.37 -28.82 -60.40
CA GLN A 439 48.15 -27.64 -60.05
C GLN A 439 49.63 -27.99 -59.80
N ALA A 440 49.90 -29.13 -59.15
CA ALA A 440 51.25 -29.58 -58.85
C ALA A 440 52.10 -29.86 -60.12
N GLU A 441 51.47 -30.26 -61.22
CA GLU A 441 52.16 -30.48 -62.49
C GLU A 441 52.50 -29.15 -63.19
N ILE A 442 51.65 -28.14 -63.06
CA ILE A 442 51.92 -26.77 -63.55
C ILE A 442 53.04 -26.14 -62.72
N ASP A 443 52.98 -26.26 -61.39
CA ASP A 443 54.01 -25.74 -60.48
C ASP A 443 55.39 -26.37 -60.78
N ALA A 444 55.43 -27.67 -61.08
CA ALA A 444 56.67 -28.35 -61.44
C ALA A 444 57.28 -27.84 -62.76
N ALA A 445 56.44 -27.51 -63.76
CA ALA A 445 56.91 -26.88 -65.00
C ALA A 445 57.35 -25.43 -64.79
N GLN A 446 56.66 -24.69 -63.92
CA GLN A 446 57.00 -23.31 -63.53
C GLN A 446 58.39 -23.22 -62.92
N VAL A 447 58.74 -24.14 -62.02
CA VAL A 447 60.09 -24.20 -61.41
C VAL A 447 61.19 -24.28 -62.48
N LEU A 448 60.97 -25.06 -63.55
CA LEU A 448 61.96 -25.22 -64.62
C LEU A 448 62.00 -23.99 -65.54
N VAL A 449 60.86 -23.35 -65.81
CA VAL A 449 60.81 -22.06 -66.52
C VAL A 449 61.48 -20.95 -65.70
N ASP A 450 61.45 -21.03 -64.37
CA ASP A 450 62.08 -20.04 -63.52
C ASP A 450 63.61 -20.01 -63.60
N GLU A 451 64.22 -21.16 -63.90
CA GLU A 451 65.66 -21.30 -64.15
C GLU A 451 66.11 -20.67 -65.49
N VAL A 452 65.18 -20.39 -66.41
CA VAL A 452 65.48 -19.70 -67.67
C VAL A 452 65.73 -18.22 -67.40
N THR A 453 66.93 -17.73 -67.70
CA THR A 453 67.27 -16.31 -67.52
C THR A 453 66.99 -15.46 -68.77
N ASP A 454 66.74 -16.07 -69.94
CA ASP A 454 66.41 -15.31 -71.17
C ASP A 454 64.97 -14.81 -71.10
N PRO A 455 64.75 -13.49 -71.05
CA PRO A 455 63.42 -12.95 -70.81
C PRO A 455 62.43 -13.32 -71.91
N LYS A 456 62.88 -13.47 -73.16
CA LYS A 456 62.01 -13.71 -74.30
C LYS A 456 61.55 -15.16 -74.36
N THR A 457 62.47 -16.10 -74.13
CA THR A 457 62.19 -17.53 -74.09
C THR A 457 61.43 -17.90 -72.83
N LYS A 458 61.80 -17.32 -71.67
CA LYS A 458 61.02 -17.42 -70.45
C LYS A 458 59.61 -16.93 -70.66
N ALA A 459 59.40 -15.77 -71.29
CA ALA A 459 58.07 -15.23 -71.56
C ALA A 459 57.22 -16.13 -72.48
N ALA A 460 57.82 -16.75 -73.50
CA ALA A 460 57.09 -17.67 -74.38
C ALA A 460 56.65 -18.94 -73.64
N LEU A 461 57.55 -19.55 -72.87
CA LEU A 461 57.26 -20.72 -72.04
C LEU A 461 56.29 -20.39 -70.90
N GLN A 462 56.40 -19.19 -70.34
CA GLN A 462 55.48 -18.66 -69.33
C GLN A 462 54.09 -18.48 -69.93
N ALA A 463 53.95 -17.96 -71.15
CA ALA A 463 52.64 -17.81 -71.79
C ALA A 463 51.94 -19.16 -72.01
N ASP A 464 52.70 -20.21 -72.30
CA ASP A 464 52.18 -21.58 -72.36
C ASP A 464 51.81 -22.10 -70.96
N ILE A 465 52.63 -21.87 -69.93
CA ILE A 465 52.23 -22.17 -68.54
C ILE A 465 50.94 -21.42 -68.16
N ASP A 466 50.83 -20.15 -68.49
CA ASP A 466 49.68 -19.30 -68.19
C ASP A 466 48.42 -19.81 -68.90
N LYS A 467 48.55 -20.36 -70.12
CA LYS A 467 47.45 -21.03 -70.82
C LYS A 467 47.01 -22.31 -70.09
N ALA A 468 47.94 -23.15 -69.66
CA ALA A 468 47.63 -24.35 -68.87
C ALA A 468 46.98 -23.98 -67.52
N GLN A 469 47.50 -22.93 -66.88
CA GLN A 469 46.98 -22.36 -65.63
C GLN A 469 45.57 -21.80 -65.82
N GLN A 470 45.29 -21.04 -66.88
CA GLN A 470 43.92 -20.57 -67.17
C GLN A 470 42.91 -21.71 -67.33
N GLN A 471 43.30 -22.80 -68.00
CA GLN A 471 42.39 -23.93 -68.20
C GLN A 471 42.15 -24.72 -66.90
N VAL A 472 43.14 -24.83 -66.01
CA VAL A 472 42.97 -25.42 -64.66
C VAL A 472 42.21 -24.49 -63.72
N ASP A 473 42.48 -23.18 -63.76
CA ASP A 473 41.76 -22.16 -62.99
C ASP A 473 40.29 -22.10 -63.39
N ALA A 474 39.95 -22.28 -64.66
CA ALA A 474 38.56 -22.35 -65.12
C ALA A 474 37.82 -23.58 -64.54
N LEU A 475 38.51 -24.72 -64.40
CA LEU A 475 37.96 -25.92 -63.76
C LEU A 475 37.78 -25.71 -62.24
N ILE A 476 38.77 -25.13 -61.57
CA ILE A 476 38.73 -24.81 -60.14
C ILE A 476 37.67 -23.72 -59.84
N ALA A 477 37.51 -22.74 -60.71
CA ALA A 477 36.50 -21.68 -60.59
C ALA A 477 35.08 -22.23 -60.75
N ALA A 478 34.86 -23.17 -61.68
CA ALA A 478 33.58 -23.87 -61.81
C ALA A 478 33.23 -24.70 -60.56
N GLU A 479 34.22 -25.34 -59.93
CA GLU A 479 34.05 -26.09 -58.68
C GLU A 479 33.79 -25.16 -57.48
N LYS A 480 34.55 -24.06 -57.34
CA LYS A 480 34.32 -23.03 -56.31
C LYS A 480 32.94 -22.37 -56.43
N ALA A 481 32.47 -22.08 -57.65
CA ALA A 481 31.14 -21.52 -57.87
C ALA A 481 30.01 -22.48 -57.45
N ALA A 482 30.21 -23.80 -57.61
CA ALA A 482 29.25 -24.81 -57.15
C ALA A 482 29.22 -24.91 -55.60
N ILE A 483 30.38 -24.81 -54.95
CA ILE A 483 30.49 -24.79 -53.48
C ILE A 483 29.84 -23.54 -52.89
N GLU A 484 30.12 -22.35 -53.47
CA GLU A 484 29.51 -21.08 -53.05
C GLU A 484 27.98 -21.10 -53.21
N LYS A 485 27.48 -21.64 -54.34
CA LYS A 485 26.03 -21.85 -54.53
C LYS A 485 25.42 -22.73 -53.44
N ALA A 486 26.09 -23.83 -53.08
CA ALA A 486 25.62 -24.72 -52.02
C ALA A 486 25.65 -24.07 -50.63
N ALA A 487 26.63 -23.21 -50.33
CA ALA A 487 26.68 -22.42 -49.10
C ALA A 487 25.53 -21.40 -49.05
N GLN A 488 25.27 -20.68 -50.15
CA GLN A 488 24.15 -19.74 -50.27
C GLN A 488 22.79 -20.42 -50.05
N ASP A 489 22.57 -21.60 -50.64
CA ASP A 489 21.31 -22.34 -50.51
C ASP A 489 21.09 -22.84 -49.07
N LYS A 490 22.13 -23.33 -48.39
CA LYS A 490 22.06 -23.74 -46.98
C LYS A 490 21.78 -22.55 -46.05
N ALA A 491 22.50 -21.44 -46.23
CA ALA A 491 22.30 -20.23 -45.43
C ALA A 491 20.90 -19.64 -45.66
N ARG A 492 20.40 -19.63 -46.91
CA ARG A 492 19.03 -19.20 -47.23
C ARG A 492 17.98 -20.10 -46.59
N ALA A 493 18.15 -21.41 -46.63
CA ALA A 493 17.22 -22.34 -45.97
C ALA A 493 17.19 -22.12 -44.45
N ALA A 494 18.35 -21.95 -43.81
CA ALA A 494 18.46 -21.70 -42.39
C ALA A 494 17.82 -20.37 -41.98
N VAL A 495 18.09 -19.28 -42.70
CA VAL A 495 17.46 -17.98 -42.47
C VAL A 495 15.94 -18.06 -42.66
N ASN A 496 15.47 -18.70 -43.73
CA ASN A 496 14.03 -18.88 -43.97
C ASN A 496 13.36 -19.64 -42.82
N ASP A 497 14.00 -20.68 -42.28
CA ASP A 497 13.49 -21.49 -41.17
C ASP A 497 13.39 -20.72 -39.83
N LEU A 498 13.95 -19.51 -39.73
CA LEU A 498 13.72 -18.60 -38.61
C LEU A 498 12.33 -17.93 -38.66
N PHE A 499 11.64 -17.99 -39.80
CA PHE A 499 10.37 -17.30 -40.04
C PHE A 499 9.19 -18.27 -40.22
N ALA A 500 8.01 -17.81 -39.80
CA ALA A 500 6.76 -18.51 -40.05
C ALA A 500 6.53 -18.69 -41.56
N GLY A 501 6.15 -19.91 -41.97
CA GLY A 501 5.97 -20.24 -43.39
C GLY A 501 7.27 -20.21 -44.22
N LYS A 502 8.44 -20.20 -43.56
CA LYS A 502 9.76 -20.17 -44.20
C LYS A 502 10.01 -18.94 -45.08
N ASN A 503 9.47 -17.78 -44.68
CA ASN A 503 9.51 -16.56 -45.48
C ASN A 503 10.04 -15.35 -44.67
N PRO A 504 11.22 -14.80 -45.01
CA PRO A 504 11.85 -13.67 -44.29
C PRO A 504 11.04 -12.37 -44.30
N THR A 505 10.08 -12.24 -45.22
CA THR A 505 9.20 -11.06 -45.24
C THR A 505 8.15 -11.08 -44.13
N GLY A 506 7.83 -12.26 -43.57
CA GLY A 506 6.87 -12.45 -42.50
C GLY A 506 7.44 -12.27 -41.09
N ASP A 507 6.72 -12.81 -40.12
CA ASP A 507 7.12 -12.87 -38.72
C ASP A 507 8.01 -14.09 -38.44
N ALA A 508 8.86 -13.98 -37.41
CA ALA A 508 9.64 -15.06 -36.86
C ALA A 508 8.73 -16.23 -36.47
N LYS A 509 9.23 -17.46 -36.61
CA LYS A 509 8.46 -18.64 -36.21
C LYS A 509 8.19 -18.62 -34.71
N THR A 510 7.08 -19.21 -34.31
CA THR A 510 6.73 -19.38 -32.89
C THR A 510 7.77 -20.28 -32.21
N GLY A 511 8.27 -19.85 -31.05
CA GLY A 511 9.31 -20.57 -30.31
C GLY A 511 10.71 -20.45 -30.90
N LEU A 512 10.97 -19.45 -31.77
CA LEU A 512 12.32 -19.12 -32.22
C LEU A 512 13.24 -18.93 -31.01
N THR A 513 14.42 -19.54 -31.05
CA THR A 513 15.42 -19.45 -29.99
C THR A 513 16.69 -18.75 -30.48
N GLN A 514 17.47 -18.20 -29.54
CA GLN A 514 18.77 -17.60 -29.88
C GLN A 514 19.71 -18.62 -30.55
N ALA A 515 19.68 -19.88 -30.11
CA ALA A 515 20.51 -20.94 -30.68
C ALA A 515 20.22 -21.19 -32.17
N GLU A 516 18.96 -21.01 -32.61
CA GLU A 516 18.59 -21.16 -34.02
C GLU A 516 19.08 -19.97 -34.87
N ILE A 517 19.07 -18.75 -34.31
CA ILE A 517 19.67 -17.58 -34.96
C ILE A 517 21.18 -17.74 -35.05
N ASP A 518 21.85 -18.15 -33.98
CA ASP A 518 23.30 -18.37 -33.97
C ASP A 518 23.70 -19.47 -34.97
N ALA A 519 22.90 -20.52 -35.10
CA ALA A 519 23.11 -21.58 -36.10
C ALA A 519 22.94 -21.06 -37.54
N ALA A 520 21.95 -20.20 -37.80
CA ALA A 520 21.80 -19.56 -39.10
C ALA A 520 22.93 -18.56 -39.39
N GLN A 521 23.40 -17.80 -38.39
CA GLN A 521 24.56 -16.91 -38.50
C GLN A 521 25.81 -17.69 -38.90
N ALA A 522 26.08 -18.84 -38.28
CA ALA A 522 27.21 -19.69 -38.64
C ALA A 522 27.20 -20.11 -40.12
N LEU A 523 26.02 -20.40 -40.67
CA LEU A 523 25.86 -20.74 -42.10
C LEU A 523 25.98 -19.52 -43.02
N ILE A 524 25.53 -18.33 -42.58
CA ILE A 524 25.78 -17.07 -43.31
C ILE A 524 27.28 -16.76 -43.34
N ASP A 525 28.01 -17.05 -42.27
CA ASP A 525 29.45 -16.80 -42.19
C ASP A 525 30.23 -17.63 -43.22
N GLU A 526 29.73 -18.81 -43.61
CA GLU A 526 30.27 -19.66 -44.68
C GLU A 526 30.01 -19.13 -46.10
N VAL A 527 29.08 -18.18 -46.31
CA VAL A 527 28.81 -17.55 -47.61
C VAL A 527 29.91 -16.53 -47.94
N THR A 528 30.48 -16.62 -49.14
CA THR A 528 31.59 -15.74 -49.58
C THR A 528 31.15 -14.62 -50.53
N ASP A 529 29.99 -14.73 -51.20
CA ASP A 529 29.38 -13.63 -51.98
C ASP A 529 28.93 -12.52 -51.01
N PRO A 530 29.57 -11.33 -51.05
CA PRO A 530 29.30 -10.26 -50.10
C PRO A 530 27.87 -9.70 -50.24
N THR A 531 27.31 -9.73 -51.45
CA THR A 531 25.96 -9.25 -51.75
C THR A 531 24.92 -10.20 -51.16
N LYS A 532 25.10 -11.51 -51.37
CA LYS A 532 24.16 -12.52 -50.86
C LYS A 532 24.28 -12.67 -49.34
N LYS A 533 25.49 -12.60 -48.80
CA LYS A 533 25.75 -12.56 -47.36
C LYS A 533 25.06 -11.38 -46.69
N ALA A 534 25.13 -10.18 -47.29
CA ALA A 534 24.45 -8.99 -46.75
C ALA A 534 22.91 -9.12 -46.76
N GLU A 535 22.33 -9.69 -47.83
CA GLU A 535 20.89 -9.97 -47.92
C GLU A 535 20.44 -10.96 -46.82
N LEU A 536 21.16 -12.06 -46.66
CA LEU A 536 20.90 -13.07 -45.61
C LEU A 536 21.08 -12.49 -44.20
N GLN A 537 22.10 -11.65 -44.01
CA GLN A 537 22.37 -10.99 -42.74
C GLN A 537 21.26 -10.01 -42.36
N ALA A 538 20.69 -9.28 -43.32
CA ALA A 538 19.56 -8.38 -43.07
C ALA A 538 18.32 -9.14 -42.61
N ASP A 539 18.02 -10.27 -43.25
CA ASP A 539 16.92 -11.14 -42.86
C ASP A 539 17.18 -11.77 -41.47
N LEU A 540 18.38 -12.26 -41.20
CA LEU A 540 18.75 -12.77 -39.88
C LEU A 540 18.62 -11.70 -38.79
N ASN A 541 19.10 -10.48 -39.04
CA ASN A 541 18.97 -9.36 -38.12
C ASN A 541 17.49 -9.03 -37.83
N LYS A 542 16.60 -9.18 -38.82
CA LYS A 542 15.15 -9.04 -38.60
C LYS A 542 14.62 -10.13 -37.68
N ALA A 543 15.00 -11.39 -37.88
CA ALA A 543 14.62 -12.48 -36.97
C ALA A 543 15.12 -12.22 -35.54
N GLN A 544 16.36 -11.74 -35.39
CA GLN A 544 16.93 -11.32 -34.10
C GLN A 544 16.11 -10.20 -33.45
N GLN A 545 15.78 -9.17 -34.21
CA GLN A 545 15.01 -8.04 -33.70
C GLN A 545 13.61 -8.45 -33.23
N GLN A 546 12.98 -9.42 -33.91
CA GLN A 546 11.69 -9.96 -33.51
C GLN A 546 11.78 -10.88 -32.30
N LEU A 547 12.85 -11.68 -32.17
CA LEU A 547 13.13 -12.46 -30.97
C LEU A 547 13.37 -11.55 -29.75
N ASP A 548 14.17 -10.49 -29.92
CA ASP A 548 14.44 -9.51 -28.86
C ASP A 548 13.15 -8.79 -28.44
N ALA A 549 12.30 -8.41 -29.40
CA ALA A 549 11.00 -7.81 -29.12
C ALA A 549 10.05 -8.77 -28.40
N ALA A 550 10.03 -10.06 -28.77
CA ALA A 550 9.24 -11.08 -28.09
C ALA A 550 9.73 -11.30 -26.65
N ASN A 551 11.05 -11.39 -26.43
CA ASN A 551 11.66 -11.51 -25.10
C ASN A 551 11.36 -10.28 -24.22
N ALA A 552 11.42 -9.07 -24.79
CA ALA A 552 11.08 -7.84 -24.08
C ALA A 552 9.58 -7.78 -23.73
N ALA A 553 8.70 -8.17 -24.64
CA ALA A 553 7.26 -8.25 -24.40
C ALA A 553 6.92 -9.30 -23.33
N GLU A 554 7.60 -10.44 -23.33
CA GLU A 554 7.47 -11.47 -22.30
C GLU A 554 7.93 -10.96 -20.94
N LEU A 555 9.07 -10.27 -20.87
CA LEU A 555 9.55 -9.67 -19.63
C LEU A 555 8.58 -8.60 -19.09
N ASP A 556 8.01 -7.78 -19.96
CA ASP A 556 6.98 -6.79 -19.58
C ASP A 556 5.69 -7.46 -19.08
N ALA A 557 5.23 -8.53 -19.74
CA ALA A 557 4.09 -9.33 -19.31
C ALA A 557 4.34 -9.95 -17.92
N GLN A 558 5.52 -10.55 -17.70
CA GLN A 558 5.93 -11.09 -16.40
C GLN A 558 5.96 -10.01 -15.31
N ASN A 559 6.50 -8.83 -15.60
CA ASN A 559 6.57 -7.73 -14.65
C ASN A 559 5.18 -7.21 -14.27
N LYS A 560 4.30 -6.98 -15.26
CA LYS A 560 2.92 -6.55 -15.02
C LYS A 560 2.10 -7.58 -14.26
N ALA A 561 2.24 -8.86 -14.62
CA ALA A 561 1.57 -9.95 -13.91
C ALA A 561 2.07 -10.07 -12.46
N ARG A 562 3.39 -9.98 -12.24
CA ARG A 562 4.00 -9.97 -10.90
C ARG A 562 3.52 -8.80 -10.05
N GLU A 563 3.53 -7.59 -10.59
CA GLU A 563 3.05 -6.41 -9.88
C GLU A 563 1.57 -6.55 -9.53
N ALA A 564 0.74 -7.02 -10.47
CA ALA A 564 -0.68 -7.26 -10.23
C ALA A 564 -0.93 -8.31 -9.14
N VAL A 565 -0.21 -9.44 -9.17
CA VAL A 565 -0.30 -10.49 -8.14
C VAL A 565 0.17 -9.97 -6.78
N ASN A 566 1.32 -9.31 -6.73
CA ASN A 566 1.86 -8.74 -5.49
C ASN A 566 0.87 -7.76 -4.85
N ASN A 567 0.21 -6.92 -5.65
CA ASN A 567 -0.80 -5.97 -5.18
C ASN A 567 -2.07 -6.62 -4.60
N LEU A 568 -2.27 -7.93 -4.75
CA LEU A 568 -3.34 -8.68 -4.06
C LEU A 568 -3.01 -8.93 -2.57
N PHE A 569 -1.76 -8.68 -2.16
CA PHE A 569 -1.26 -8.93 -0.82
C PHE A 569 -0.88 -7.64 -0.08
N ALA A 570 -0.96 -7.68 1.26
CA ALA A 570 -0.47 -6.63 2.12
C ALA A 570 1.03 -6.42 1.90
N ASN A 571 1.47 -5.16 1.89
CA ASN A 571 2.86 -4.77 1.60
C ASN A 571 3.41 -5.25 0.24
N GLN A 572 2.52 -5.64 -0.69
CA GLN A 572 2.90 -6.11 -2.03
C GLN A 572 3.78 -7.37 -2.01
N ASP A 573 3.56 -8.26 -1.04
CA ASP A 573 4.35 -9.49 -0.84
C ASP A 573 3.46 -10.74 -0.78
N PRO A 574 3.56 -11.66 -1.76
CA PRO A 574 2.76 -12.89 -1.83
C PRO A 574 3.10 -13.95 -0.76
N THR A 575 4.08 -13.68 0.10
CA THR A 575 4.31 -14.48 1.32
C THR A 575 3.47 -14.03 2.51
N GLY A 576 2.87 -12.83 2.46
CA GLY A 576 2.07 -12.23 3.51
C GLY A 576 0.56 -12.50 3.39
N ASP A 577 -0.22 -11.75 4.17
CA ASP A 577 -1.69 -11.81 4.09
C ASP A 577 -2.23 -11.09 2.85
N ALA A 578 -3.42 -11.47 2.39
CA ALA A 578 -4.15 -10.74 1.35
C ALA A 578 -4.39 -9.28 1.79
N LYS A 579 -4.41 -8.34 0.86
CA LYS A 579 -4.68 -6.94 1.21
C LYS A 579 -6.10 -6.77 1.74
N THR A 580 -6.29 -5.79 2.63
CA THR A 580 -7.62 -5.43 3.14
C THR A 580 -8.54 -5.01 2.01
N GLY A 581 -9.77 -5.57 1.96
CA GLY A 581 -10.75 -5.24 0.94
C GLY A 581 -10.45 -5.79 -0.45
N LEU A 582 -9.64 -6.85 -0.55
CA LEU A 582 -9.42 -7.61 -1.79
C LEU A 582 -10.76 -8.04 -2.41
N THR A 583 -10.92 -7.84 -3.72
CA THR A 583 -12.13 -8.21 -4.45
C THR A 583 -11.85 -9.28 -5.51
N GLN A 584 -12.89 -10.02 -5.91
CA GLN A 584 -12.77 -11.02 -6.98
C GLN A 584 -12.34 -10.37 -8.30
N ALA A 585 -12.81 -9.15 -8.60
CA ALA A 585 -12.45 -8.43 -9.80
C ALA A 585 -10.95 -8.11 -9.90
N GLU A 586 -10.28 -7.90 -8.76
CA GLU A 586 -8.83 -7.68 -8.73
C GLU A 586 -8.03 -8.96 -8.99
N ILE A 587 -8.51 -10.10 -8.48
CA ILE A 587 -7.93 -11.42 -8.78
C ILE A 587 -8.11 -11.74 -10.26
N ASP A 588 -9.33 -11.55 -10.80
CA ASP A 588 -9.63 -11.80 -12.21
C ASP A 588 -8.77 -10.90 -13.13
N ALA A 589 -8.55 -9.65 -12.74
CA ALA A 589 -7.66 -8.73 -13.48
C ALA A 589 -6.20 -9.20 -13.47
N ALA A 590 -5.70 -9.71 -12.34
CA ALA A 590 -4.37 -10.29 -12.24
C ALA A 590 -4.25 -11.59 -13.07
N GLN A 591 -5.28 -12.44 -13.07
CA GLN A 591 -5.34 -13.65 -13.92
C GLN A 591 -5.20 -13.30 -15.41
N VAL A 592 -5.90 -12.26 -15.89
CA VAL A 592 -5.78 -11.80 -17.29
C VAL A 592 -4.35 -11.38 -17.66
N LEU A 593 -3.59 -10.86 -16.70
CA LEU A 593 -2.18 -10.50 -16.92
C LEU A 593 -1.27 -11.73 -16.87
N ILE A 594 -1.50 -12.67 -15.95
CA ILE A 594 -0.81 -13.97 -15.91
C ILE A 594 -1.02 -14.74 -17.21
N ASP A 595 -2.22 -14.67 -17.81
CA ASP A 595 -2.52 -15.37 -19.05
C ASP A 595 -1.71 -14.91 -20.26
N LYS A 596 -1.18 -13.68 -20.21
CA LYS A 596 -0.28 -13.11 -21.22
C LYS A 596 1.18 -13.54 -21.06
N VAL A 597 1.56 -14.13 -19.91
CA VAL A 597 2.90 -14.67 -19.68
C VAL A 597 3.04 -15.99 -20.45
N THR A 598 4.09 -16.11 -21.25
CA THR A 598 4.33 -17.29 -22.10
C THR A 598 5.39 -18.24 -21.52
N ASP A 599 6.27 -17.77 -20.64
CA ASP A 599 7.18 -18.63 -19.87
C ASP A 599 6.36 -19.53 -18.92
N PRO A 600 6.38 -20.86 -19.11
CA PRO A 600 5.54 -21.76 -18.32
C PRO A 600 5.88 -21.78 -16.84
N ALA A 601 7.16 -21.64 -16.48
CA ALA A 601 7.62 -21.71 -15.10
C ALA A 601 7.26 -20.43 -14.35
N LYS A 602 7.42 -19.26 -14.99
CA LYS A 602 7.02 -17.96 -14.41
C LYS A 602 5.51 -17.84 -14.31
N LYS A 603 4.77 -18.27 -15.35
CA LYS A 603 3.31 -18.34 -15.32
C LYS A 603 2.82 -19.21 -14.16
N ALA A 604 3.39 -20.40 -13.98
CA ALA A 604 3.03 -21.30 -12.88
C ALA A 604 3.32 -20.71 -11.49
N ALA A 605 4.46 -20.02 -11.32
CA ALA A 605 4.79 -19.36 -10.05
C ALA A 605 3.79 -18.24 -9.70
N LEU A 606 3.48 -17.37 -10.68
CA LEU A 606 2.50 -16.30 -10.52
C LEU A 606 1.08 -16.85 -10.28
N GLN A 607 0.72 -17.94 -10.97
CA GLN A 607 -0.55 -18.63 -10.75
C GLN A 607 -0.66 -19.17 -9.33
N ALA A 608 0.41 -19.78 -8.80
CA ALA A 608 0.40 -20.30 -7.43
C ALA A 608 0.20 -19.17 -6.39
N ASP A 609 0.78 -18.00 -6.62
CA ASP A 609 0.59 -16.83 -5.75
C ASP A 609 -0.82 -16.23 -5.93
N LEU A 610 -1.36 -16.18 -7.15
CA LEU A 610 -2.76 -15.81 -7.38
C LEU A 610 -3.74 -16.75 -6.66
N ASP A 611 -3.50 -18.06 -6.75
CA ASP A 611 -4.32 -19.10 -6.11
C ASP A 611 -4.31 -18.95 -4.58
N LYS A 612 -3.20 -18.50 -3.98
CA LYS A 612 -3.16 -18.15 -2.55
C LYS A 612 -4.05 -16.94 -2.23
N ALA A 613 -4.00 -15.89 -3.04
CA ALA A 613 -4.88 -14.72 -2.86
C ALA A 613 -6.35 -15.12 -2.97
N GLN A 614 -6.68 -15.98 -3.95
CA GLN A 614 -8.02 -16.54 -4.13
C GLN A 614 -8.46 -17.36 -2.92
N ALA A 615 -7.63 -18.31 -2.46
CA ALA A 615 -7.93 -19.13 -1.30
C ALA A 615 -8.18 -18.28 -0.04
N LYS A 616 -7.46 -17.16 0.09
CA LYS A 616 -7.60 -16.25 1.23
C LYS A 616 -8.86 -15.39 1.14
N LEU A 617 -9.20 -14.88 -0.05
CA LEU A 617 -10.49 -14.21 -0.28
C LEU A 617 -11.68 -15.15 0.00
N ASP A 618 -11.58 -16.42 -0.41
CA ASP A 618 -12.62 -17.41 -0.18
C ASP A 618 -12.72 -17.83 1.30
N ALA A 619 -11.58 -17.87 2.00
CA ALA A 619 -11.56 -18.05 3.44
C ALA A 619 -12.22 -16.87 4.18
N ASP A 620 -11.97 -15.63 3.77
CA ASP A 620 -12.58 -14.43 4.34
C ASP A 620 -14.10 -14.41 4.10
N LYS A 621 -14.56 -14.73 2.88
CA LYS A 621 -16.00 -14.90 2.59
C LYS A 621 -16.64 -15.98 3.46
N SER A 622 -15.95 -17.11 3.65
CA SER A 622 -16.43 -18.22 4.47
C SER A 622 -16.48 -17.84 5.96
N ALA A 623 -15.47 -17.13 6.45
CA ALA A 623 -15.42 -16.63 7.83
C ALA A 623 -16.52 -15.59 8.09
N GLU A 624 -16.76 -14.69 7.15
CA GLU A 624 -17.85 -13.71 7.20
C GLU A 624 -19.21 -14.40 7.20
N GLN A 625 -19.44 -15.38 6.32
CA GLN A 625 -20.68 -16.17 6.34
C GLN A 625 -20.88 -16.89 7.68
N ALA A 626 -19.83 -17.49 8.24
CA ALA A 626 -19.89 -18.14 9.55
C ALA A 626 -20.16 -17.15 10.69
N ALA A 627 -19.65 -15.92 10.61
CA ALA A 627 -19.96 -14.86 11.56
C ALA A 627 -21.43 -14.42 11.45
N GLN A 628 -21.93 -14.23 10.23
CA GLN A 628 -23.34 -13.92 9.97
C GLN A 628 -24.28 -15.02 10.51
N ASP A 629 -23.97 -16.29 10.25
CA ASP A 629 -24.80 -17.41 10.70
C ASP A 629 -24.83 -17.52 12.23
N LYS A 630 -23.66 -17.36 12.89
CA LYS A 630 -23.58 -17.34 14.36
C LYS A 630 -24.35 -16.17 14.96
N ALA A 631 -24.19 -14.97 14.40
CA ALA A 631 -24.91 -13.79 14.86
C ALA A 631 -26.42 -13.94 14.63
N ARG A 632 -26.84 -14.47 13.47
CA ARG A 632 -28.24 -14.78 13.17
C ARG A 632 -28.83 -15.79 14.13
N ALA A 633 -28.13 -16.89 14.39
CA ALA A 633 -28.58 -17.90 15.35
C ALA A 633 -28.72 -17.31 16.77
N ALA A 634 -27.77 -16.49 17.19
CA ALA A 634 -27.81 -15.83 18.50
C ALA A 634 -28.98 -14.83 18.61
N VAL A 635 -29.18 -13.98 17.60
CA VAL A 635 -30.31 -13.05 17.54
C VAL A 635 -31.63 -13.80 17.52
N ASN A 636 -31.78 -14.81 16.66
CA ASN A 636 -32.98 -15.63 16.60
C ASN A 636 -33.29 -16.27 17.96
N ALA A 637 -32.28 -16.76 18.69
CA ALA A 637 -32.44 -17.35 20.01
C ALA A 637 -32.95 -16.37 21.10
N LEU A 638 -32.96 -15.06 20.85
CA LEU A 638 -33.59 -14.06 21.72
C LEU A 638 -35.12 -14.06 21.60
N PHE A 639 -35.67 -14.71 20.58
CA PHE A 639 -37.09 -14.72 20.28
C PHE A 639 -37.73 -16.10 20.46
N ALA A 640 -39.02 -16.12 20.75
CA ALA A 640 -39.82 -17.33 20.78
C ALA A 640 -39.78 -18.01 19.40
N ASN A 641 -39.72 -19.35 19.39
CA ASN A 641 -39.60 -20.16 18.17
C ASN A 641 -38.38 -19.83 17.29
N GLN A 642 -37.39 -19.11 17.83
CA GLN A 642 -36.20 -18.68 17.10
C GLN A 642 -36.52 -17.77 15.90
N ASP A 643 -37.56 -16.93 16.00
CA ASP A 643 -38.03 -16.06 14.92
C ASP A 643 -38.06 -14.58 15.36
N PRO A 644 -37.17 -13.71 14.82
CA PRO A 644 -37.11 -12.30 15.18
C PRO A 644 -38.33 -11.48 14.75
N THR A 645 -39.24 -12.04 13.95
CA THR A 645 -40.53 -11.40 13.65
C THR A 645 -41.52 -11.50 14.81
N GLY A 646 -41.34 -12.44 15.74
CA GLY A 646 -42.22 -12.68 16.89
C GLY A 646 -41.86 -11.89 18.15
N ASP A 647 -42.33 -12.42 19.28
CA ASP A 647 -42.03 -11.92 20.63
C ASP A 647 -40.71 -12.51 21.15
N ALA A 648 -40.06 -11.77 22.06
CA ALA A 648 -38.91 -12.20 22.81
C ALA A 648 -39.23 -13.49 23.58
N LYS A 649 -38.24 -14.36 23.73
CA LYS A 649 -38.44 -15.61 24.49
C LYS A 649 -38.75 -15.30 25.97
N THR A 650 -39.52 -16.16 26.60
CA THR A 650 -39.78 -16.07 28.05
C THR A 650 -38.47 -16.17 28.83
N GLY A 651 -38.26 -15.28 29.80
CA GLY A 651 -37.06 -15.26 30.63
C GLY A 651 -35.81 -14.72 29.93
N LEU A 652 -35.95 -14.00 28.81
CA LEU A 652 -34.86 -13.27 28.17
C LEU A 652 -34.14 -12.36 29.19
N THR A 653 -32.82 -12.36 29.15
CA THR A 653 -31.98 -11.52 30.02
C THR A 653 -31.10 -10.56 29.22
N GLN A 654 -30.65 -9.47 29.85
CA GLN A 654 -29.74 -8.51 29.23
C GLN A 654 -28.43 -9.17 28.77
N ALA A 655 -27.91 -10.13 29.55
CA ALA A 655 -26.67 -10.84 29.24
C ALA A 655 -26.76 -11.63 27.91
N GLU A 656 -27.94 -12.13 27.56
CA GLU A 656 -28.17 -12.85 26.30
C GLU A 656 -28.20 -11.89 25.10
N ILE A 657 -28.76 -10.70 25.28
CA ILE A 657 -28.71 -9.63 24.28
C ILE A 657 -27.27 -9.16 24.06
N ASP A 658 -26.54 -8.89 25.15
CA ASP A 658 -25.13 -8.46 25.07
C ASP A 658 -24.25 -9.53 24.38
N ALA A 659 -24.51 -10.82 24.65
CA ALA A 659 -23.81 -11.91 23.98
C ALA A 659 -24.09 -11.98 22.47
N ALA A 660 -25.35 -11.72 22.05
CA ALA A 660 -25.69 -11.63 20.64
C ALA A 660 -25.05 -10.40 19.98
N GLN A 661 -24.98 -9.24 20.66
CA GLN A 661 -24.29 -8.04 20.18
C GLN A 661 -22.82 -8.31 19.86
N VAL A 662 -22.09 -9.03 20.73
CA VAL A 662 -20.68 -9.39 20.50
C VAL A 662 -20.50 -10.21 19.22
N LEU A 663 -21.48 -11.04 18.85
CA LEU A 663 -21.45 -11.81 17.60
C LEU A 663 -21.80 -10.94 16.39
N ILE A 664 -22.77 -10.04 16.50
CA ILE A 664 -23.09 -9.04 15.47
C ILE A 664 -21.87 -8.16 15.18
N ASP A 665 -21.09 -7.79 16.20
CA ASP A 665 -19.92 -6.92 16.02
C ASP A 665 -18.83 -7.53 15.14
N LYS A 666 -18.76 -8.87 15.07
CA LYS A 666 -17.84 -9.62 14.21
C LYS A 666 -18.29 -9.75 12.76
N VAL A 667 -19.54 -9.41 12.44
CA VAL A 667 -20.06 -9.36 11.07
C VAL A 667 -19.50 -8.13 10.38
N THR A 668 -18.90 -8.31 9.21
CA THR A 668 -18.26 -7.23 8.43
C THR A 668 -19.14 -6.73 7.29
N ASP A 669 -20.10 -7.52 6.80
CA ASP A 669 -21.11 -7.05 5.85
C ASP A 669 -22.02 -6.01 6.53
N PRO A 670 -21.98 -4.74 6.10
CA PRO A 670 -22.69 -3.66 6.78
C PRO A 670 -24.21 -3.82 6.68
N THR A 671 -24.73 -4.42 5.60
CA THR A 671 -26.16 -4.60 5.39
C THR A 671 -26.71 -5.72 6.29
N LYS A 672 -26.00 -6.84 6.38
CA LYS A 672 -26.36 -7.96 7.26
C LYS A 672 -26.22 -7.58 8.72
N LYS A 673 -25.13 -6.89 9.08
CA LYS A 673 -24.92 -6.34 10.42
C LYS A 673 -26.06 -5.42 10.83
N ALA A 674 -26.47 -4.49 9.96
CA ALA A 674 -27.59 -3.59 10.23
C ALA A 674 -28.92 -4.34 10.44
N ALA A 675 -29.20 -5.36 9.63
CA ALA A 675 -30.43 -6.16 9.78
C ALA A 675 -30.45 -6.93 11.10
N LEU A 676 -29.33 -7.58 11.47
CA LEU A 676 -29.18 -8.26 12.75
C LEU A 676 -29.29 -7.29 13.94
N GLN A 677 -28.73 -6.09 13.81
CA GLN A 677 -28.82 -5.06 14.83
C GLN A 677 -30.26 -4.59 15.03
N ALA A 678 -31.04 -4.45 13.96
CA ALA A 678 -32.45 -4.09 14.06
C ALA A 678 -33.26 -5.16 14.83
N ASP A 679 -33.02 -6.43 14.53
CA ASP A 679 -33.64 -7.54 15.25
C ASP A 679 -33.19 -7.59 16.72
N LEU A 680 -31.91 -7.37 17.01
CA LEU A 680 -31.40 -7.28 18.39
C LEU A 680 -32.07 -6.14 19.17
N ASN A 681 -32.17 -4.95 18.56
CA ASN A 681 -32.81 -3.79 19.18
C ASN A 681 -34.29 -4.09 19.49
N LYS A 682 -34.98 -4.84 18.62
CA LYS A 682 -36.36 -5.28 18.91
C LYS A 682 -36.43 -6.19 20.14
N ALA A 683 -35.49 -7.11 20.32
CA ALA A 683 -35.44 -7.95 21.53
C ALA A 683 -35.18 -7.09 22.78
N GLN A 684 -34.31 -6.08 22.68
CA GLN A 684 -34.03 -5.12 23.75
C GLN A 684 -35.29 -4.33 24.12
N ASP A 685 -35.99 -3.75 23.14
CA ASP A 685 -37.21 -2.97 23.38
C ASP A 685 -38.29 -3.80 24.09
N GLN A 686 -38.41 -5.09 23.73
CA GLN A 686 -39.37 -5.99 24.38
C GLN A 686 -38.96 -6.37 25.81
N LEU A 687 -37.66 -6.57 26.07
CA LEU A 687 -37.16 -6.80 27.43
C LEU A 687 -37.40 -5.56 28.32
N ASP A 688 -37.10 -4.38 27.80
CA ASP A 688 -37.31 -3.12 28.50
C ASP A 688 -38.79 -2.88 28.80
N ALA A 689 -39.68 -3.17 27.85
CA ALA A 689 -41.12 -3.12 28.05
C ALA A 689 -41.61 -4.12 29.12
N ALA A 690 -41.09 -5.35 29.11
CA ALA A 690 -41.42 -6.36 30.13
C ALA A 690 -40.97 -5.93 31.53
N ASN A 691 -39.74 -5.40 31.66
CA ASN A 691 -39.21 -4.88 32.91
C ASN A 691 -40.03 -3.69 33.43
N ALA A 692 -40.43 -2.78 32.55
CA ALA A 692 -41.29 -1.65 32.92
C ALA A 692 -42.68 -2.10 33.37
N ALA A 693 -43.27 -3.09 32.70
CA ALA A 693 -44.56 -3.66 33.08
C ALA A 693 -44.50 -4.36 34.46
N GLU A 694 -43.42 -5.11 34.71
CA GLU A 694 -43.16 -5.75 36.01
C GLU A 694 -43.02 -4.73 37.13
N LEU A 695 -42.22 -3.67 36.92
CA LEU A 695 -42.07 -2.60 37.91
C LEU A 695 -43.42 -1.91 38.20
N ALA A 696 -44.25 -1.69 37.18
CA ALA A 696 -45.58 -1.14 37.36
C ALA A 696 -46.51 -2.07 38.14
N ALA A 697 -46.42 -3.39 37.94
CA ALA A 697 -47.17 -4.39 38.71
C ALA A 697 -46.72 -4.40 40.18
N GLN A 698 -45.41 -4.39 40.44
CA GLN A 698 -44.84 -4.30 41.79
C GLN A 698 -45.32 -3.04 42.53
N ASN A 699 -45.25 -1.88 41.89
CA ASN A 699 -45.68 -0.62 42.51
C ASN A 699 -47.17 -0.62 42.86
N LYS A 700 -48.02 -1.10 41.94
CA LYS A 700 -49.47 -1.22 42.20
C LYS A 700 -49.78 -2.20 43.33
N ALA A 701 -49.08 -3.33 43.37
CA ALA A 701 -49.24 -4.31 44.43
C ALA A 701 -48.75 -3.77 45.79
N GLN A 702 -47.60 -3.09 45.82
CA GLN A 702 -47.08 -2.43 47.03
C GLN A 702 -48.03 -1.35 47.54
N GLU A 703 -48.54 -0.49 46.65
CA GLU A 703 -49.52 0.53 47.02
C GLU A 703 -50.79 -0.10 47.61
N ALA A 704 -51.31 -1.16 46.99
CA ALA A 704 -52.48 -1.87 47.48
C ALA A 704 -52.26 -2.51 48.85
N VAL A 705 -51.11 -3.16 49.06
CA VAL A 705 -50.71 -3.75 50.35
C VAL A 705 -50.54 -2.67 51.42
N ASN A 706 -49.82 -1.59 51.11
CA ASN A 706 -49.62 -0.47 52.02
C ASN A 706 -50.98 0.10 52.49
N ASN A 707 -51.94 0.25 51.57
CA ASN A 707 -53.28 0.74 51.87
C ASN A 707 -54.12 -0.17 52.79
N LEU A 708 -53.67 -1.40 53.09
CA LEU A 708 -54.28 -2.26 54.11
C LEU A 708 -53.91 -1.84 55.54
N PHE A 709 -52.88 -1.01 55.70
CA PHE A 709 -52.33 -0.60 56.98
C PHE A 709 -52.57 0.88 57.29
N ALA A 710 -52.58 1.22 58.58
CA ALA A 710 -52.65 2.60 59.04
C ALA A 710 -51.41 3.38 58.53
N ASN A 711 -51.62 4.65 58.15
CA ASN A 711 -50.57 5.51 57.57
C ASN A 711 -49.89 4.95 56.30
N GLN A 712 -50.50 3.95 55.64
CA GLN A 712 -49.94 3.28 54.46
C GLN A 712 -48.59 2.60 54.75
N ASP A 713 -48.39 2.09 55.97
CA ASP A 713 -47.14 1.47 56.41
C ASP A 713 -47.35 0.01 56.85
N PRO A 714 -46.87 -0.98 56.08
CA PRO A 714 -47.04 -2.41 56.39
C PRO A 714 -46.30 -2.88 57.65
N THR A 715 -45.43 -2.04 58.23
CA THR A 715 -44.82 -2.32 59.53
C THR A 715 -45.78 -2.08 60.70
N GLY A 716 -46.83 -1.28 60.52
CA GLY A 716 -47.82 -0.92 61.54
C GLY A 716 -49.01 -1.88 61.68
N ASP A 717 -50.09 -1.38 62.28
CA ASP A 717 -51.38 -2.05 62.41
C ASP A 717 -52.24 -1.85 61.15
N ALA A 718 -53.13 -2.80 60.89
CA ALA A 718 -54.15 -2.75 59.86
C ALA A 718 -55.01 -1.49 60.05
N LYS A 719 -55.43 -0.88 58.94
CA LYS A 719 -56.29 0.30 59.02
C LYS A 719 -57.63 -0.05 59.68
N THR A 720 -58.21 0.93 60.35
CA THR A 720 -59.57 0.80 60.92
C THR A 720 -60.59 0.54 59.82
N GLY A 721 -61.46 -0.46 60.04
CA GLY A 721 -62.49 -0.83 59.07
C GLY A 721 -61.97 -1.63 57.87
N LEU A 722 -60.77 -2.22 57.96
CA LEU A 722 -60.26 -3.16 56.96
C LEU A 722 -61.28 -4.27 56.69
N THR A 723 -61.48 -4.60 55.42
CA THR A 723 -62.39 -5.67 54.99
C THR A 723 -61.67 -6.75 54.20
N GLN A 724 -62.24 -7.96 54.16
CA GLN A 724 -61.69 -9.06 53.37
C GLN A 724 -61.58 -8.72 51.87
N ALA A 725 -62.55 -7.96 51.33
CA ALA A 725 -62.55 -7.57 49.92
C ALA A 725 -61.33 -6.70 49.54
N GLU A 726 -60.82 -5.90 50.47
CA GLU A 726 -59.63 -5.07 50.25
C GLU A 726 -58.35 -5.92 50.24
N ILE A 727 -58.29 -6.95 51.10
CA ILE A 727 -57.20 -7.94 51.09
C ILE A 727 -57.22 -8.72 49.78
N ASP A 728 -58.38 -9.24 49.36
CA ASP A 728 -58.53 -10.01 48.11
C ASP A 728 -58.14 -9.17 46.88
N ALA A 729 -58.45 -7.87 46.88
CA ALA A 729 -58.05 -6.95 45.81
C ALA A 729 -56.53 -6.73 45.75
N ALA A 730 -55.87 -6.60 46.91
CA ALA A 730 -54.41 -6.53 46.98
C ALA A 730 -53.76 -7.85 46.51
N GLN A 731 -54.32 -9.00 46.88
CA GLN A 731 -53.86 -10.32 46.44
C GLN A 731 -53.86 -10.45 44.91
N ALA A 732 -54.94 -10.01 44.26
CA ALA A 732 -55.05 -10.07 42.80
C ALA A 732 -54.01 -9.18 42.07
N LEU A 733 -53.47 -8.16 42.73
CA LEU A 733 -52.38 -7.33 42.21
C LEU A 733 -51.01 -7.99 42.46
N ILE A 734 -50.80 -8.58 43.64
CA ILE A 734 -49.61 -9.40 43.95
C ILE A 734 -49.47 -10.55 42.95
N ASP A 735 -50.58 -11.16 42.52
CA ASP A 735 -50.53 -12.27 41.57
C ASP A 735 -50.02 -11.91 40.17
N LYS A 736 -50.05 -10.63 39.82
CA LYS A 736 -49.51 -10.10 38.56
C LYS A 736 -48.02 -9.75 38.65
N VAL A 737 -47.43 -9.74 39.85
CA VAL A 737 -45.99 -9.55 40.06
C VAL A 737 -45.28 -10.83 39.65
N THR A 738 -44.31 -10.72 38.75
CA THR A 738 -43.55 -11.87 38.23
C THR A 738 -42.21 -12.07 38.94
N ASP A 739 -41.64 -11.03 39.57
CA ASP A 739 -40.48 -11.14 40.44
C ASP A 739 -40.83 -11.98 41.68
N PRO A 740 -40.25 -13.18 41.86
CA PRO A 740 -40.62 -14.07 42.94
C PRO A 740 -40.31 -13.51 44.33
N ALA A 741 -39.23 -12.75 44.47
CA ALA A 741 -38.79 -12.20 45.75
C ALA A 741 -39.70 -11.04 46.18
N LYS A 742 -40.04 -10.14 45.25
CA LYS A 742 -40.99 -9.05 45.50
C LYS A 742 -42.39 -9.58 45.75
N LYS A 743 -42.85 -10.56 44.96
CA LYS A 743 -44.13 -11.24 45.17
C LYS A 743 -44.19 -11.85 46.58
N ALA A 744 -43.15 -12.55 47.01
CA ALA A 744 -43.09 -13.16 48.34
C ALA A 744 -43.08 -12.12 49.48
N ALA A 745 -42.35 -11.00 49.31
CA ALA A 745 -42.32 -9.93 50.31
C ALA A 745 -43.71 -9.28 50.48
N LEU A 746 -44.35 -8.91 49.37
CA LEU A 746 -45.71 -8.36 49.37
C LEU A 746 -46.73 -9.35 49.94
N GLN A 747 -46.58 -10.65 49.64
CA GLN A 747 -47.44 -11.70 50.18
C GLN A 747 -47.30 -11.80 51.71
N ALA A 748 -46.09 -11.66 52.25
CA ALA A 748 -45.88 -11.68 53.70
C ALA A 748 -46.56 -10.48 54.38
N GLU A 749 -46.48 -9.30 53.78
CA GLU A 749 -47.17 -8.10 54.26
C GLU A 749 -48.69 -8.26 54.18
N LEU A 750 -49.23 -8.80 53.08
CA LEU A 750 -50.66 -9.09 52.95
C LEU A 750 -51.15 -10.10 53.99
N ASN A 751 -50.39 -11.17 54.23
CA ASN A 751 -50.72 -12.17 55.25
C ASN A 751 -50.78 -11.55 56.65
N LYS A 752 -49.90 -10.58 56.95
CA LYS A 752 -49.97 -9.84 58.22
C LYS A 752 -51.27 -9.04 58.36
N ALA A 753 -51.73 -8.39 57.29
CA ALA A 753 -53.02 -7.68 57.32
C ALA A 753 -54.19 -8.66 57.52
N GLN A 754 -54.15 -9.83 56.87
CA GLN A 754 -55.12 -10.91 57.05
C GLN A 754 -55.14 -11.40 58.50
N ASP A 755 -53.98 -11.72 59.08
CA ASP A 755 -53.87 -12.19 60.46
C ASP A 755 -54.46 -11.18 61.46
N GLN A 756 -54.24 -9.88 61.22
CA GLN A 756 -54.79 -8.82 62.08
C GLN A 756 -56.30 -8.65 61.92
N LEU A 757 -56.85 -8.79 60.70
CA LEU A 757 -58.30 -8.80 60.47
C LEU A 757 -58.95 -10.01 61.16
N ASP A 758 -58.35 -11.18 61.02
CA ASP A 758 -58.83 -12.42 61.64
C ASP A 758 -58.80 -12.31 63.17
N ALA A 759 -57.72 -11.77 63.74
CA ALA A 759 -57.61 -11.52 65.17
C ALA A 759 -58.67 -10.51 65.67
N ALA A 760 -58.94 -9.44 64.91
CA ALA A 760 -59.98 -8.47 65.24
C ALA A 760 -61.38 -9.12 65.23
N ASN A 761 -61.67 -9.95 64.24
CA ASN A 761 -62.94 -10.69 64.14
C ASN A 761 -63.12 -11.68 65.31
N VAL A 762 -62.05 -12.39 65.71
CA VAL A 762 -62.07 -13.28 66.88
C VAL A 762 -62.30 -12.50 68.18
N ALA A 763 -61.64 -11.35 68.34
CA ALA A 763 -61.80 -10.49 69.51
C ALA A 763 -63.23 -9.94 69.61
N GLU A 764 -63.81 -9.51 68.49
CA GLU A 764 -65.18 -9.04 68.40
C GLU A 764 -66.18 -10.15 68.77
N LEU A 765 -66.03 -11.35 68.20
CA LEU A 765 -66.88 -12.49 68.55
C LEU A 765 -66.79 -12.85 70.04
N ALA A 766 -65.59 -12.78 70.63
CA ALA A 766 -65.41 -13.00 72.07
C ALA A 766 -66.09 -11.91 72.91
N ALA A 767 -66.05 -10.65 72.48
CA ALA A 767 -66.76 -9.54 73.13
C ALA A 767 -68.28 -9.74 73.06
N GLN A 768 -68.81 -10.08 71.88
CA GLN A 768 -70.22 -10.40 71.69
C GLN A 768 -70.69 -11.56 72.59
N ASN A 769 -69.93 -12.66 72.65
CA ASN A 769 -70.28 -13.82 73.47
C ASN A 769 -70.28 -13.47 74.97
N LYS A 770 -69.27 -12.73 75.45
CA LYS A 770 -69.21 -12.29 76.86
C LYS A 770 -70.36 -11.35 77.21
N ALA A 771 -70.69 -10.42 76.32
CA ALA A 771 -71.80 -9.50 76.51
C ALA A 771 -73.15 -10.24 76.48
N GLN A 772 -73.33 -11.20 75.55
CA GLN A 772 -74.52 -12.06 75.50
C GLN A 772 -74.67 -12.91 76.75
N GLU A 773 -73.60 -13.54 77.22
CA GLU A 773 -73.61 -14.33 78.46
C GLU A 773 -73.97 -13.46 79.67
N ALA A 774 -73.37 -12.27 79.78
CA ALA A 774 -73.67 -11.34 80.87
C ALA A 774 -75.13 -10.89 80.86
N VAL A 775 -75.68 -10.55 79.69
CA VAL A 775 -77.09 -10.20 79.51
C VAL A 775 -78.00 -11.37 79.84
N ASN A 776 -77.72 -12.57 79.30
CA ASN A 776 -78.48 -13.79 79.59
C ASN A 776 -78.56 -14.04 81.10
N ASN A 777 -77.45 -13.87 81.82
CA ASN A 777 -77.34 -14.07 83.27
C ASN A 777 -78.15 -13.06 84.12
N LEU A 778 -78.75 -12.03 83.53
CA LEU A 778 -79.69 -11.13 84.20
C LEU A 778 -81.10 -11.75 84.30
N PHE A 779 -81.38 -12.79 83.51
CA PHE A 779 -82.70 -13.42 83.39
C PHE A 779 -82.73 -14.81 84.00
N ALA A 780 -83.91 -15.21 84.48
CA ALA A 780 -84.17 -16.56 84.97
C ALA A 780 -83.93 -17.59 83.86
N GLY A 781 -83.22 -18.67 84.20
CA GLY A 781 -82.85 -19.70 83.23
C GLY A 781 -81.89 -19.24 82.14
N GLN A 782 -81.21 -18.09 82.33
CA GLN A 782 -80.27 -17.50 81.37
C GLN A 782 -80.92 -17.18 80.01
N ASN A 783 -82.19 -16.77 80.02
CA ASN A 783 -82.97 -16.53 78.81
C ASN A 783 -83.56 -15.10 78.78
N PRO A 784 -83.06 -14.19 77.92
CA PRO A 784 -83.53 -12.81 77.80
C PRO A 784 -85.00 -12.64 77.41
N THR A 785 -85.64 -13.70 76.90
CA THR A 785 -87.08 -13.68 76.62
C THR A 785 -87.93 -13.80 77.89
N GLY A 786 -87.39 -14.35 78.98
CA GLY A 786 -88.07 -14.55 80.26
C GLY A 786 -88.02 -13.36 81.23
N ASP A 787 -88.34 -13.63 82.49
CA ASP A 787 -88.27 -12.66 83.59
C ASP A 787 -86.85 -12.55 84.14
N ALA A 788 -86.54 -11.41 84.76
CA ALA A 788 -85.31 -11.13 85.47
C ALA A 788 -85.11 -12.18 86.57
N LYS A 789 -83.86 -12.56 86.83
CA LYS A 789 -83.57 -13.51 87.90
C LYS A 789 -83.97 -12.93 89.26
N THR A 790 -84.35 -13.79 90.18
CA THR A 790 -84.62 -13.39 91.57
C THR A 790 -83.36 -12.82 92.21
N GLY A 791 -83.49 -11.68 92.89
CA GLY A 791 -82.37 -11.00 93.54
C GLY A 791 -81.44 -10.25 92.58
N LEU A 792 -81.88 -9.98 91.35
CA LEU A 792 -81.17 -9.10 90.41
C LEU A 792 -80.84 -7.75 91.08
N THR A 793 -79.61 -7.27 90.86
CA THR A 793 -79.13 -5.99 91.39
C THR A 793 -78.70 -5.04 90.28
N GLN A 794 -78.67 -3.74 90.59
CA GLN A 794 -78.18 -2.72 89.64
C GLN A 794 -76.72 -2.97 89.21
N ALA A 795 -75.87 -3.44 90.13
CA ALA A 795 -74.47 -3.71 89.85
C ALA A 795 -74.27 -4.81 88.77
N GLU A 796 -75.19 -5.78 88.70
CA GLU A 796 -75.15 -6.83 87.67
C GLU A 796 -75.54 -6.30 86.30
N ILE A 797 -76.49 -5.36 86.24
CA ILE A 797 -76.87 -4.66 85.00
C ILE A 797 -75.71 -3.78 84.50
N ASP A 798 -75.10 -2.99 85.39
CA ASP A 798 -73.97 -2.11 85.04
C ASP A 798 -72.76 -2.91 84.54
N ALA A 799 -72.51 -4.10 85.10
CA ALA A 799 -71.45 -5.00 84.65
C ALA A 799 -71.71 -5.55 83.23
N ALA A 800 -72.96 -5.89 82.92
CA ALA A 800 -73.35 -6.32 81.58
C ALA A 800 -73.24 -5.16 80.56
N GLN A 801 -73.62 -3.94 80.93
CA GLN A 801 -73.45 -2.73 80.10
C GLN A 801 -71.98 -2.52 79.69
N ALA A 802 -71.05 -2.63 80.64
CA ALA A 802 -69.62 -2.45 80.37
C ALA A 802 -69.05 -3.49 79.38
N LEU A 803 -69.68 -4.68 79.28
CA LEU A 803 -69.32 -5.70 78.30
C LEU A 803 -69.96 -5.41 76.93
N ILE A 804 -71.23 -4.96 76.90
CA ILE A 804 -71.90 -4.48 75.68
C ILE A 804 -71.11 -3.34 75.04
N ASP A 805 -70.52 -2.45 75.83
CA ASP A 805 -69.77 -1.30 75.30
C ASP A 805 -68.52 -1.68 74.50
N LYS A 806 -67.97 -2.87 74.76
CA LYS A 806 -66.80 -3.43 74.06
C LYS A 806 -67.16 -4.15 72.76
N VAL A 807 -68.45 -4.39 72.50
CA VAL A 807 -68.93 -4.95 71.23
C VAL A 807 -68.83 -3.86 70.16
N THR A 808 -68.14 -4.16 69.07
CA THR A 808 -67.94 -3.21 67.97
C THR A 808 -68.94 -3.40 66.83
N ASP A 809 -69.57 -4.58 66.71
CA ASP A 809 -70.69 -4.82 65.81
C ASP A 809 -71.90 -4.00 66.27
N PRO A 810 -72.35 -3.00 65.49
CA PRO A 810 -73.40 -2.09 65.92
C PRO A 810 -74.76 -2.79 66.05
N ALA A 811 -75.04 -3.81 65.23
CA ALA A 811 -76.32 -4.52 65.25
C ALA A 811 -76.40 -5.44 66.47
N LYS A 812 -75.33 -6.18 66.76
CA LYS A 812 -75.27 -7.05 67.94
C LYS A 812 -75.23 -6.26 69.24
N LYS A 813 -74.49 -5.15 69.27
CA LYS A 813 -74.50 -4.20 70.40
C LYS A 813 -75.91 -3.67 70.67
N ALA A 814 -76.63 -3.24 69.63
CA ALA A 814 -78.00 -2.76 69.78
C ALA A 814 -78.97 -3.84 70.28
N ALA A 815 -78.86 -5.08 69.79
CA ALA A 815 -79.69 -6.20 70.24
C ALA A 815 -79.47 -6.50 71.73
N LEU A 816 -78.20 -6.61 72.15
CA LEU A 816 -77.83 -6.84 73.55
C LEU A 816 -78.27 -5.68 74.46
N GLN A 817 -78.17 -4.44 73.99
CA GLN A 817 -78.64 -3.27 74.72
C GLN A 817 -80.16 -3.31 74.97
N ALA A 818 -80.94 -3.76 73.98
CA ALA A 818 -82.38 -3.89 74.14
C ALA A 818 -82.74 -4.95 75.21
N GLU A 819 -82.01 -6.06 75.23
CA GLU A 819 -82.17 -7.10 76.25
C GLU A 819 -81.76 -6.61 77.64
N LEU A 820 -80.66 -5.86 77.76
CA LEU A 820 -80.24 -5.22 79.02
C LEU A 820 -81.32 -4.27 79.56
N ASN A 821 -81.86 -3.40 78.69
CA ASN A 821 -82.91 -2.45 79.07
C ASN A 821 -84.15 -3.16 79.63
N LYS A 822 -84.51 -4.32 79.07
CA LYS A 822 -85.61 -5.13 79.60
C LYS A 822 -85.34 -5.62 81.02
N ALA A 823 -84.12 -6.06 81.32
CA ALA A 823 -83.75 -6.47 82.69
C ALA A 823 -83.81 -5.29 83.67
N GLN A 824 -83.36 -4.10 83.25
CA GLN A 824 -83.49 -2.86 84.01
C GLN A 824 -84.96 -2.53 84.31
N ASP A 825 -85.81 -2.53 83.29
CA ASP A 825 -87.23 -2.23 83.46
C ASP A 825 -87.91 -3.17 84.47
N GLN A 826 -87.53 -4.45 84.47
CA GLN A 826 -88.08 -5.44 85.40
C GLN A 826 -87.55 -5.29 86.83
N LEU A 827 -86.28 -4.91 87.01
CA LEU A 827 -85.73 -4.58 88.33
C LEU A 827 -86.45 -3.35 88.91
N ASP A 828 -86.63 -2.31 88.09
CA ASP A 828 -87.31 -1.08 88.49
C ASP A 828 -88.76 -1.36 88.88
N ALA A 829 -89.46 -2.21 88.11
CA ALA A 829 -90.82 -2.66 88.44
C ALA A 829 -90.89 -3.47 89.74
N ALA A 830 -89.92 -4.36 90.00
CA ALA A 830 -89.85 -5.14 91.25
C ALA A 830 -89.63 -4.23 92.46
N ASN A 831 -88.70 -3.26 92.35
CA ASN A 831 -88.45 -2.27 93.40
C ASN A 831 -89.69 -1.41 93.68
N ALA A 832 -90.41 -0.98 92.64
CA ALA A 832 -91.66 -0.23 92.79
C ALA A 832 -92.77 -1.06 93.46
N ALA A 833 -92.89 -2.35 93.13
CA ALA A 833 -93.86 -3.26 93.73
C ALA A 833 -93.56 -3.51 95.22
N GLU A 834 -92.30 -3.69 95.58
CA GLU A 834 -91.86 -3.84 96.98
C GLU A 834 -92.17 -2.58 97.80
N LEU A 835 -91.85 -1.39 97.27
CA LEU A 835 -92.18 -0.13 97.93
C LEU A 835 -93.70 0.02 98.14
N ALA A 836 -94.51 -0.38 97.16
CA ALA A 836 -95.96 -0.37 97.30
C ALA A 836 -96.47 -1.36 98.36
N ALA A 837 -95.85 -2.53 98.49
CA ALA A 837 -96.17 -3.52 99.53
C ALA A 837 -95.82 -2.97 100.92
N GLN A 838 -94.63 -2.38 101.08
CA GLN A 838 -94.21 -1.72 102.32
C GLN A 838 -95.18 -0.61 102.74
N ASN A 839 -95.55 0.27 101.81
CA ASN A 839 -96.48 1.37 102.10
C ASN A 839 -97.86 0.86 102.53
N LYS A 840 -98.41 -0.16 101.86
CA LYS A 840 -99.70 -0.76 102.23
C LYS A 840 -99.65 -1.45 103.59
N ALA A 841 -98.57 -2.15 103.89
CA ALA A 841 -98.39 -2.81 105.17
C ALA A 841 -98.21 -1.78 106.30
N GLN A 842 -97.45 -0.71 106.07
CA GLN A 842 -97.33 0.41 107.01
C GLN A 842 -98.67 1.09 107.28
N GLU A 843 -99.44 1.39 106.23
CA GLU A 843 -100.77 1.99 106.38
C GLU A 843 -101.71 1.09 107.18
N ALA A 844 -101.70 -0.22 106.92
CA ALA A 844 -102.52 -1.18 107.65
C ALA A 844 -102.14 -1.28 109.13
N VAL A 845 -100.85 -1.32 109.44
CA VAL A 845 -100.33 -1.32 110.82
C VAL A 845 -100.69 -0.03 111.55
N ASN A 846 -100.45 1.12 110.92
CA ASN A 846 -100.79 2.43 111.47
C ASN A 846 -102.28 2.49 111.85
N ASN A 847 -103.16 1.98 111.00
CA ASN A 847 -104.62 1.96 111.21
C ASN A 847 -105.11 1.08 112.38
N LEU A 848 -104.23 0.31 113.04
CA LEU A 848 -104.56 -0.41 114.29
C LEU A 848 -104.50 0.50 115.52
N PHE A 849 -103.87 1.67 115.40
CA PHE A 849 -103.64 2.60 116.49
C PHE A 849 -104.48 3.87 116.37
N ALA A 850 -104.73 4.51 117.51
CA ALA A 850 -105.38 5.81 117.56
C ALA A 850 -104.54 6.85 116.80
N ASN A 851 -105.20 7.75 116.08
CA ASN A 851 -104.57 8.75 115.20
C ASN A 851 -103.62 8.16 114.13
N GLN A 852 -103.72 6.86 113.84
CA GLN A 852 -102.86 6.16 112.89
C GLN A 852 -101.37 6.19 113.29
N ASP A 853 -101.07 6.24 114.58
CA ASP A 853 -99.70 6.33 115.10
C ASP A 853 -99.32 5.06 115.90
N PRO A 854 -98.43 4.19 115.37
CA PRO A 854 -98.04 2.95 116.03
C PRO A 854 -97.27 3.15 117.35
N THR A 855 -96.84 4.38 117.66
CA THR A 855 -96.25 4.73 118.95
C THR A 855 -97.31 4.92 120.05
N GLY A 856 -98.58 5.14 119.69
CA GLY A 856 -99.70 5.36 120.62
C GLY A 856 -100.42 4.10 121.12
N ASP A 857 -101.65 4.32 121.60
CA ASP A 857 -102.59 3.28 122.01
C ASP A 857 -103.38 2.73 120.81
N ALA A 858 -103.83 1.49 120.90
CA ALA A 858 -104.70 0.83 119.95
C ALA A 858 -106.00 1.63 119.81
N LYS A 859 -106.56 1.64 118.60
CA LYS A 859 -107.84 2.33 118.38
C LYS A 859 -108.95 1.67 119.21
N THR A 860 -109.92 2.47 119.64
CA THR A 860 -111.10 1.98 120.33
C THR A 860 -111.89 1.01 119.45
N GLY A 861 -112.26 -0.14 120.01
CA GLY A 861 -113.01 -1.18 119.27
C GLY A 861 -112.14 -2.00 118.31
N LEU A 862 -110.81 -1.97 118.45
CA LEU A 862 -109.90 -2.83 117.72
C LEU A 862 -110.35 -4.30 117.81
N THR A 863 -110.31 -5.00 116.68
CA THR A 863 -110.68 -6.41 116.60
C THR A 863 -109.52 -7.27 116.13
N GLN A 864 -109.56 -8.57 116.46
CA GLN A 864 -108.55 -9.52 115.99
C GLN A 864 -108.47 -9.58 114.45
N ALA A 865 -109.60 -9.44 113.77
CA ALA A 865 -109.66 -9.48 112.31
C ALA A 865 -108.87 -8.34 111.65
N GLU A 866 -108.79 -7.18 112.29
CA GLU A 866 -108.01 -6.04 111.79
C GLU A 866 -106.50 -6.28 111.94
N ILE A 867 -106.08 -6.93 113.03
CA ILE A 867 -104.68 -7.33 113.23
C ILE A 867 -104.28 -8.39 112.20
N ASP A 868 -105.10 -9.42 112.00
CA ASP A 868 -104.83 -10.49 111.03
C ASP A 868 -104.73 -9.94 109.58
N ALA A 869 -105.53 -8.91 109.25
CA ALA A 869 -105.47 -8.25 107.94
C ALA A 869 -104.15 -7.47 107.72
N ALA A 870 -103.65 -6.80 108.75
CA ALA A 870 -102.36 -6.12 108.68
C ALA A 870 -101.19 -7.12 108.59
N GLN A 871 -101.25 -8.26 109.29
CA GLN A 871 -100.27 -9.35 109.15
C GLN A 871 -100.15 -9.85 107.70
N ALA A 872 -101.28 -10.08 107.03
CA ALA A 872 -101.29 -10.57 105.65
C ALA A 872 -100.66 -9.58 104.64
N LEU A 873 -100.62 -8.28 104.97
CA LEU A 873 -99.93 -7.26 104.19
C LEU A 873 -98.44 -7.20 104.51
N ILE A 874 -98.05 -7.33 105.78
CA ILE A 874 -96.65 -7.47 106.20
C ILE A 874 -96.00 -8.69 105.53
N ASP A 875 -96.72 -9.80 105.41
CA ASP A 875 -96.19 -11.02 104.80
C ASP A 875 -95.78 -10.85 103.33
N LYS A 876 -96.36 -9.86 102.63
CA LYS A 876 -96.04 -9.50 101.24
C LYS A 876 -94.85 -8.56 101.11
N VAL A 877 -94.39 -7.95 102.20
CA VAL A 877 -93.15 -7.17 102.23
C VAL A 877 -91.98 -8.14 102.12
N THR A 878 -91.11 -7.90 101.14
CA THR A 878 -89.94 -8.74 100.89
C THR A 878 -88.67 -8.16 101.50
N ASP A 879 -88.62 -6.85 101.76
CA ASP A 879 -87.55 -6.22 102.54
C ASP A 879 -87.57 -6.74 103.98
N PRO A 880 -86.53 -7.49 104.40
CA PRO A 880 -86.53 -8.12 105.71
C PRO A 880 -86.52 -7.12 106.88
N ALA A 881 -85.90 -5.96 106.69
CA ALA A 881 -85.78 -4.95 107.73
C ALA A 881 -87.13 -4.23 107.92
N LYS A 882 -87.76 -3.81 106.81
CA LYS A 882 -89.07 -3.15 106.88
C LYS A 882 -90.15 -4.11 107.35
N LYS A 883 -90.11 -5.37 106.91
CA LYS A 883 -91.00 -6.42 107.40
C LYS A 883 -90.88 -6.61 108.92
N ALA A 884 -89.65 -6.65 109.44
CA ALA A 884 -89.40 -6.80 110.87
C ALA A 884 -89.89 -5.58 111.68
N GLU A 885 -89.70 -4.37 111.17
CA GLU A 885 -90.21 -3.13 111.78
C GLU A 885 -91.74 -3.17 111.92
N LEU A 886 -92.45 -3.43 110.81
CA LEU A 886 -93.90 -3.50 110.78
C LEU A 886 -94.46 -4.64 111.66
N GLN A 887 -93.76 -5.77 111.71
CA GLN A 887 -94.12 -6.89 112.57
C GLN A 887 -94.06 -6.53 114.06
N ALA A 888 -93.07 -5.73 114.47
CA ALA A 888 -92.95 -5.28 115.85
C ALA A 888 -94.11 -4.36 116.25
N GLU A 889 -94.51 -3.46 115.36
CA GLU A 889 -95.66 -2.56 115.56
C GLU A 889 -96.98 -3.35 115.62
N LEU A 890 -97.19 -4.33 114.74
CA LEU A 890 -98.36 -5.22 114.78
C LEU A 890 -98.49 -5.94 116.13
N ASN A 891 -97.39 -6.52 116.62
CA ASN A 891 -97.36 -7.25 117.90
C ASN A 891 -97.75 -6.36 119.09
N LYS A 892 -97.44 -5.06 119.03
CA LYS A 892 -97.85 -4.10 120.05
C LYS A 892 -99.36 -3.89 120.06
N ALA A 893 -100.00 -3.75 118.90
CA ALA A 893 -101.47 -3.64 118.81
C ALA A 893 -102.16 -4.90 119.36
N GLN A 894 -101.61 -6.09 119.05
CA GLN A 894 -102.09 -7.37 119.58
C GLN A 894 -102.04 -7.41 121.11
N ALA A 895 -100.90 -7.03 121.70
CA ALA A 895 -100.75 -7.03 123.16
C ALA A 895 -101.76 -6.11 123.86
N GLN A 896 -102.11 -4.97 123.26
CA GLN A 896 -103.09 -4.05 123.84
C GLN A 896 -104.53 -4.57 123.73
N LEU A 897 -104.90 -5.22 122.62
CA LEU A 897 -106.19 -5.89 122.48
C LEU A 897 -106.38 -6.99 123.53
N ASP A 898 -105.35 -7.81 123.74
CA ASP A 898 -105.37 -8.88 124.73
C ASP A 898 -105.49 -8.34 126.16
N ALA A 899 -104.85 -7.21 126.45
CA ALA A 899 -104.92 -6.54 127.75
C ALA A 899 -106.33 -5.99 128.05
N ASP A 900 -107.00 -5.36 127.07
CA ASP A 900 -108.37 -4.85 127.26
C ASP A 900 -109.37 -6.00 127.49
N LYS A 901 -109.22 -7.11 126.77
CA LYS A 901 -110.05 -8.30 126.98
C LYS A 901 -109.88 -8.89 128.39
N ALA A 902 -108.66 -8.95 128.89
CA ALA A 902 -108.38 -9.40 130.25
C ALA A 902 -108.96 -8.45 131.33
N ALA A 903 -108.99 -7.15 131.07
CA ALA A 903 -109.60 -6.17 131.97
C ALA A 903 -111.13 -6.35 132.05
N GLN A 904 -111.79 -6.54 130.90
CA GLN A 904 -113.22 -6.85 130.82
C GLN A 904 -113.60 -8.10 131.62
N ASP A 905 -112.82 -9.17 131.51
CA ASP A 905 -113.08 -10.42 132.20
C ASP A 905 -112.96 -10.30 133.73
N LYS A 906 -111.94 -9.58 134.23
CA LYS A 906 -111.76 -9.35 135.66
C LYS A 906 -112.88 -8.49 136.27
N ALA A 907 -113.30 -7.45 135.56
CA ALA A 907 -114.40 -6.60 136.02
C ALA A 907 -115.72 -7.37 136.11
N ARG A 908 -115.98 -8.24 135.11
CA ARG A 908 -117.15 -9.12 135.09
C ARG A 908 -117.17 -10.11 136.25
N GLU A 909 -116.04 -10.75 136.52
CA GLU A 909 -115.91 -11.68 137.64
C GLU A 909 -116.16 -10.97 138.99
N ALA A 910 -115.60 -9.77 139.18
CA ALA A 910 -115.78 -9.02 140.41
C ALA A 910 -117.23 -8.61 140.67
N VAL A 911 -117.94 -8.13 139.65
CA VAL A 911 -119.37 -7.77 139.76
C VAL A 911 -120.21 -9.00 140.07
N ASN A 912 -119.98 -10.11 139.37
CA ASN A 912 -120.71 -11.35 139.61
C ASN A 912 -120.58 -11.82 141.07
N ASN A 913 -119.39 -11.72 141.67
CA ASN A 913 -119.10 -12.17 143.03
C ASN A 913 -119.83 -11.40 144.15
N LEU A 914 -120.48 -10.28 143.86
CA LEU A 914 -121.29 -9.54 144.84
C LEU A 914 -122.61 -10.24 145.18
N PHE A 915 -123.04 -11.17 144.33
CA PHE A 915 -124.33 -11.83 144.41
C PHE A 915 -124.20 -13.30 144.83
N ALA A 916 -125.21 -13.80 145.54
CA ALA A 916 -125.32 -15.22 145.88
C ALA A 916 -125.36 -16.06 144.60
N GLY A 917 -124.51 -17.10 144.54
CA GLY A 917 -124.37 -17.93 143.34
C GLY A 917 -123.64 -17.25 142.17
N GLN A 918 -122.94 -16.13 142.39
CA GLN A 918 -122.18 -15.37 141.39
C GLN A 918 -123.03 -14.89 140.20
N ASN A 919 -124.30 -14.58 140.45
CA ASN A 919 -125.26 -14.20 139.42
C ASN A 919 -125.89 -12.84 139.74
N PRO A 920 -125.66 -11.78 138.93
CA PRO A 920 -126.17 -10.42 139.15
C PRO A 920 -127.69 -10.27 139.24
N THR A 921 -128.44 -11.34 138.99
CA THR A 921 -129.90 -11.38 139.09
C THR A 921 -130.42 -12.00 140.42
N GLY A 922 -129.53 -12.54 141.26
CA GLY A 922 -129.85 -13.20 142.53
C GLY A 922 -129.90 -12.27 143.76
N ASP A 923 -130.09 -12.87 144.95
CA ASP A 923 -129.96 -12.16 146.23
C ASP A 923 -128.49 -11.80 146.53
N LEU A 924 -128.26 -10.83 147.43
CA LEU A 924 -126.90 -10.51 147.86
C LEU A 924 -126.25 -11.67 148.60
N LYS A 925 -124.92 -11.82 148.48
CA LYS A 925 -124.21 -12.79 149.31
C LYS A 925 -124.36 -12.43 150.79
N THR A 926 -124.42 -13.45 151.66
CA THR A 926 -124.52 -13.25 153.11
C THR A 926 -123.26 -12.56 153.64
N GLY A 927 -123.43 -11.52 154.46
CA GLY A 927 -122.30 -10.77 155.02
C GLY A 927 -121.60 -9.82 154.03
N LEU A 928 -122.23 -9.49 152.89
CA LEU A 928 -121.72 -8.48 151.95
C LEU A 928 -121.42 -7.15 152.66
N THR A 929 -120.28 -6.56 152.33
CA THR A 929 -119.86 -5.25 152.85
C THR A 929 -119.75 -4.21 151.74
N GLN A 930 -119.81 -2.94 152.11
CA GLN A 930 -119.65 -1.82 151.16
C GLN A 930 -118.31 -1.87 150.42
N ALA A 931 -117.24 -2.29 151.09
CA ALA A 931 -115.90 -2.34 150.52
C ALA A 931 -115.77 -3.31 149.33
N GLU A 932 -116.60 -4.34 149.28
CA GLU A 932 -116.59 -5.31 148.17
C GLU A 932 -117.22 -4.74 146.91
N ILE A 933 -118.25 -3.89 147.05
CA ILE A 933 -118.85 -3.17 145.92
C ILE A 933 -117.85 -2.16 145.34
N ASP A 934 -117.17 -1.39 146.20
CA ASP A 934 -116.18 -0.40 145.77
C ASP A 934 -114.99 -1.06 145.03
N ALA A 935 -114.60 -2.27 145.42
CA ALA A 935 -113.53 -3.02 144.74
C ALA A 935 -113.92 -3.45 143.32
N ALA A 936 -115.17 -3.84 143.10
CA ALA A 936 -115.67 -4.17 141.76
C ALA A 936 -115.75 -2.94 140.86
N GLN A 937 -116.12 -1.77 141.39
CA GLN A 937 -116.09 -0.49 140.67
C GLN A 937 -114.71 -0.18 140.06
N VAL A 938 -113.65 -0.32 140.84
CA VAL A 938 -112.27 -0.06 140.40
C VAL A 938 -111.87 -0.94 139.21
N LEU A 939 -112.39 -2.16 139.13
CA LEU A 939 -112.11 -3.08 138.02
C LEU A 939 -112.93 -2.71 136.78
N ILE A 940 -114.21 -2.34 136.94
CA ILE A 940 -115.03 -1.78 135.86
C ILE A 940 -114.36 -0.55 135.25
N ASP A 941 -113.73 0.28 136.07
CA ASP A 941 -113.09 1.51 135.59
C ASP A 941 -111.92 1.28 134.63
N LYS A 942 -111.28 0.12 134.70
CA LYS A 942 -110.18 -0.29 133.81
C LYS A 942 -110.65 -0.90 132.49
N VAL A 943 -111.95 -1.13 132.32
CA VAL A 943 -112.53 -1.61 131.06
C VAL A 943 -112.59 -0.45 130.09
N THR A 944 -111.88 -0.54 128.96
CA THR A 944 -111.88 0.58 127.99
C THR A 944 -113.01 0.48 126.98
N ASP A 945 -113.57 -0.73 126.76
CA ASP A 945 -114.80 -0.90 125.99
C ASP A 945 -116.00 -0.24 126.71
N PRO A 946 -116.57 0.85 126.14
CA PRO A 946 -117.62 1.61 126.82
C PRO A 946 -118.91 0.81 127.02
N ALA A 947 -119.24 -0.10 126.10
CA ALA A 947 -120.46 -0.90 126.16
C ALA A 947 -120.35 -1.98 127.24
N LYS A 948 -119.19 -2.64 127.33
CA LYS A 948 -118.91 -3.62 128.38
C LYS A 948 -118.80 -2.97 129.74
N LYS A 949 -118.11 -1.83 129.83
CA LYS A 949 -118.02 -1.02 131.05
C LYS A 949 -119.42 -0.65 131.57
N ALA A 950 -120.29 -0.14 130.69
CA ALA A 950 -121.65 0.25 131.06
C ALA A 950 -122.52 -0.93 131.54
N ALA A 951 -122.41 -2.10 130.89
CA ALA A 951 -123.15 -3.29 131.32
C ALA A 951 -122.76 -3.76 132.72
N LEU A 952 -121.46 -3.79 133.01
CA LEU A 952 -120.94 -4.17 134.31
C LEU A 952 -121.31 -3.17 135.41
N GLN A 953 -121.31 -1.87 135.08
CA GLN A 953 -121.73 -0.81 135.99
C GLN A 953 -123.20 -0.98 136.43
N ALA A 954 -124.08 -1.31 135.49
CA ALA A 954 -125.50 -1.48 135.78
C ALA A 954 -125.76 -2.65 136.76
N ASP A 955 -124.93 -3.69 136.71
CA ASP A 955 -125.03 -4.82 137.64
C ASP A 955 -124.44 -4.49 139.01
N LEU A 956 -123.38 -3.68 139.08
CA LEU A 956 -122.83 -3.16 140.33
C LEU A 956 -123.87 -2.34 141.11
N ASP A 957 -124.56 -1.42 140.43
CA ASP A 957 -125.54 -0.50 141.04
C ASP A 957 -126.71 -1.26 141.70
N LYS A 958 -127.10 -2.43 141.15
CA LYS A 958 -128.13 -3.29 141.76
C LYS A 958 -127.71 -3.86 143.10
N ALA A 959 -126.45 -4.28 143.24
CA ALA A 959 -125.93 -4.82 144.49
C ALA A 959 -125.98 -3.75 145.60
N GLN A 960 -125.62 -2.51 145.25
CA GLN A 960 -125.62 -1.38 146.18
C GLN A 960 -127.01 -1.12 146.77
N ALA A 961 -128.05 -1.04 145.93
CA ALA A 961 -129.39 -0.70 146.36
C ALA A 961 -129.99 -1.72 147.36
N LYS A 962 -129.66 -3.01 147.21
CA LYS A 962 -130.21 -4.07 148.05
C LYS A 962 -129.57 -4.10 149.46
N LEU A 963 -128.31 -3.69 149.60
CA LEU A 963 -127.61 -3.65 150.89
C LEU A 963 -128.18 -2.56 151.82
N ASP A 964 -128.58 -1.42 151.24
CA ASP A 964 -129.13 -0.29 152.00
C ASP A 964 -130.54 -0.56 152.56
N ALA A 965 -131.33 -1.40 151.89
CA ALA A 965 -132.66 -1.79 152.33
C ALA A 965 -132.64 -2.63 153.63
N ASP A 966 -131.70 -3.58 153.75
CA ASP A 966 -131.61 -4.49 154.90
C ASP A 966 -131.30 -3.75 156.21
N LYS A 967 -130.46 -2.70 156.17
CA LYS A 967 -130.13 -1.89 157.36
C LYS A 967 -131.32 -1.13 157.95
N SER A 968 -132.28 -0.74 157.11
CA SER A 968 -133.40 0.11 157.52
C SER A 968 -134.50 -0.66 158.28
N ALA A 969 -134.66 -1.95 158.00
CA ALA A 969 -135.69 -2.79 158.62
C ALA A 969 -135.38 -3.15 160.09
N GLU A 970 -134.11 -3.25 160.46
CA GLU A 970 -133.67 -3.66 161.80
C GLU A 970 -133.91 -2.57 162.87
N GLN A 971 -133.73 -1.30 162.51
CA GLN A 971 -133.88 -0.16 163.42
C GLN A 971 -135.33 0.02 163.92
N ALA A 972 -136.33 -0.25 163.08
CA ALA A 972 -137.75 -0.04 163.41
C ALA A 972 -138.32 -1.03 164.43
N ALA A 973 -137.69 -2.21 164.59
CA ALA A 973 -138.14 -3.23 165.53
C ALA A 973 -137.77 -2.90 166.98
N GLN A 974 -136.61 -2.28 167.21
CA GLN A 974 -136.09 -1.93 168.54
C GLN A 974 -136.89 -0.79 169.20
N ASP A 975 -137.36 0.17 168.40
CA ASP A 975 -138.09 1.34 168.90
C ASP A 975 -139.47 0.98 169.50
N LYS A 976 -140.14 -0.03 168.95
CA LYS A 976 -141.45 -0.48 169.46
C LYS A 976 -141.39 -1.19 170.81
N ALA A 977 -140.32 -1.93 171.08
CA ALA A 977 -140.17 -2.65 172.35
C ALA A 977 -139.91 -1.69 173.52
N ARG A 978 -139.11 -0.66 173.28
CA ARG A 978 -138.75 0.36 174.28
C ARG A 978 -139.95 1.16 174.80
N ALA A 979 -140.90 1.49 173.93
CA ALA A 979 -142.07 2.28 174.31
C ALA A 979 -143.05 1.55 175.25
N ALA A 980 -143.20 0.23 175.09
CA ALA A 980 -144.14 -0.56 175.87
C ALA A 980 -143.66 -0.81 177.31
N VAL A 981 -142.35 -0.94 177.52
CA VAL A 981 -141.75 -1.14 178.87
C VAL A 981 -141.97 0.08 179.74
N ASN A 982 -141.78 1.28 179.19
CA ASN A 982 -141.92 2.53 179.93
C ASN A 982 -143.34 2.75 180.49
N ALA A 983 -144.37 2.23 179.81
CA ALA A 983 -145.77 2.42 180.20
C ALA A 983 -146.20 1.67 181.48
N LEU A 984 -145.38 0.76 182.00
CA LEU A 984 -145.71 -0.05 183.20
C LEU A 984 -145.58 0.68 184.53
N PHE A 985 -144.98 1.87 184.54
CA PHE A 985 -144.55 2.56 185.76
C PHE A 985 -145.27 3.90 185.96
N ALA A 986 -145.46 4.34 187.21
CA ALA A 986 -146.06 5.64 187.49
C ALA A 986 -145.17 6.76 186.92
N ASN A 987 -145.76 7.69 186.18
CA ASN A 987 -145.10 8.70 185.34
C ASN A 987 -144.36 8.17 184.08
N GLN A 988 -144.64 6.94 183.63
CA GLN A 988 -144.03 6.33 182.44
C GLN A 988 -142.49 6.24 182.48
N ASP A 989 -141.92 6.20 183.68
CA ASP A 989 -140.49 6.07 183.91
C ASP A 989 -140.20 4.71 184.57
N PRO A 990 -139.44 3.82 183.91
CA PRO A 990 -139.14 2.48 184.44
C PRO A 990 -138.31 2.46 185.74
N THR A 991 -137.95 3.62 186.29
CA THR A 991 -137.23 3.76 187.57
C THR A 991 -138.12 4.13 188.76
N GLY A 992 -139.41 4.43 188.55
CA GLY A 992 -140.36 4.84 189.59
C GLY A 992 -141.28 3.73 190.13
N ASP A 993 -142.13 4.06 191.10
CA ASP A 993 -143.10 3.10 191.67
C ASP A 993 -144.10 2.59 190.62
N ALA A 994 -144.52 1.34 190.75
CA ALA A 994 -145.60 0.78 189.93
C ALA A 994 -146.89 1.60 190.08
N LYS A 995 -147.66 1.77 188.98
CA LYS A 995 -148.91 2.55 189.03
C LYS A 995 -149.93 1.91 189.99
N THR A 996 -150.65 2.69 190.79
CA THR A 996 -151.72 2.15 191.67
C THR A 996 -152.87 1.60 190.84
N GLY A 997 -153.21 0.32 191.07
CA GLY A 997 -154.17 -0.44 190.24
C GLY A 997 -153.54 -1.22 189.08
N LEU A 998 -152.21 -1.40 189.05
CA LEU A 998 -151.51 -2.20 188.04
C LEU A 998 -152.10 -3.61 187.92
N THR A 999 -152.40 -4.02 186.68
CA THR A 999 -152.93 -5.35 186.38
C THR A 999 -151.85 -6.23 185.75
N GLN A 1000 -151.91 -7.53 186.00
CA GLN A 1000 -150.98 -8.51 185.41
C GLN A 1000 -151.01 -8.48 183.87
N ALA A 1001 -152.17 -8.16 183.28
CA ALA A 1001 -152.35 -8.08 181.82
C ALA A 1001 -151.49 -7.00 181.16
N GLU A 1002 -151.14 -5.92 181.87
CA GLU A 1002 -150.30 -4.84 181.34
C GLU A 1002 -148.84 -5.28 181.26
N ILE A 1003 -148.34 -6.04 182.25
CA ILE A 1003 -146.96 -6.55 182.32
C ILE A 1003 -146.68 -7.53 181.19
N ASP A 1004 -147.61 -8.45 180.92
CA ASP A 1004 -147.45 -9.50 179.91
C ASP A 1004 -147.37 -8.91 178.48
N ALA A 1005 -148.05 -7.80 178.21
CA ALA A 1005 -148.02 -7.12 176.91
C ALA A 1005 -146.66 -6.48 176.60
N ALA A 1006 -145.96 -5.95 177.60
CA ALA A 1006 -144.62 -5.38 177.41
C ALA A 1006 -143.56 -6.46 177.16
N GLN A 1007 -143.66 -7.61 177.84
CA GLN A 1007 -142.72 -8.72 177.68
C GLN A 1007 -142.77 -9.33 176.27
N ALA A 1008 -143.97 -9.48 175.68
CA ALA A 1008 -144.13 -10.01 174.32
C ALA A 1008 -143.44 -9.14 173.23
N LEU A 1009 -143.33 -7.84 173.46
CA LEU A 1009 -142.66 -6.91 172.55
C LEU A 1009 -141.13 -6.96 172.71
N ILE A 1010 -140.61 -7.17 173.93
CA ILE A 1010 -139.18 -7.42 174.17
C ILE A 1010 -138.73 -8.72 173.50
N ASP A 1011 -139.51 -9.79 173.63
CA ASP A 1011 -139.16 -11.09 173.04
C ASP A 1011 -139.15 -11.04 171.50
N LYS A 1012 -140.01 -10.21 170.90
CA LYS A 1012 -140.02 -9.98 169.45
C LYS A 1012 -138.81 -9.15 168.98
N SER A 1013 -138.35 -8.20 169.80
CA SER A 1013 -137.11 -7.46 169.58
C SER A 1013 -135.88 -8.37 169.75
N ASN A 1014 -135.87 -9.25 170.74
CA ASN A 1014 -134.74 -10.15 171.01
C ASN A 1014 -134.69 -11.35 170.03
N ARG A 1015 -135.82 -11.82 169.49
CA ARG A 1015 -135.83 -12.77 168.37
C ARG A 1015 -135.23 -12.20 167.07
N SER A 1016 -135.14 -10.88 166.93
CA SER A 1016 -134.34 -10.25 165.87
C SER A 1016 -132.84 -10.38 166.14
N ASN A 1017 -132.41 -10.48 167.41
CA ASN A 1017 -131.01 -10.65 167.80
C ASN A 1017 -130.56 -12.12 167.87
N GLU A 1018 -131.44 -13.09 168.13
CA GLU A 1018 -131.06 -14.51 168.14
C GLU A 1018 -130.86 -15.13 166.73
N LYS A 1019 -131.08 -14.37 165.65
CA LYS A 1019 -130.58 -14.72 164.29
C LYS A 1019 -129.18 -14.16 163.98
N LYS A 1020 -128.47 -13.63 165.00
CA LYS A 1020 -127.09 -13.14 164.91
C LYS A 1020 -126.09 -13.98 165.72
N GLN A 1021 -126.22 -15.32 165.68
CA GLN A 1021 -125.07 -16.22 165.81
C GLN A 1021 -124.89 -17.01 164.52
#